data_AF-A0AAD5L8P5-F1
#
_entry.id   AF-A0AAD5L8P5-F1
#
_cell.length_a   1.000
_cell.length_b   1.000
_cell.length_c   1.000
_cell.angle_alpha   90.00
_cell.angle_beta   90.00
_cell.angle_gamma   90.00
#
_symmetry.space_group_name_H-M   'P 1'
#
loop_
_entity.id
_entity.type
_entity.pdbx_description
1 polymer ?
#
loop_
_entity_poly.entity_id
_entity_poly.type
_entity_poly.pdbx_seq_one_letter_code
_entity_poly.pdbx_strand_id
1 'polypeptide(L)'
;MLWRPCWDMELKFTFEETPLHIAARVTEGGEKCVQMLLKSGCNANIDRADGVRPLHVAASEGHFGVVRLLLADGADPLLVNDNGETPLQVACGTSHPGTLSVVQLLLEHVQAGSGSAATYVNTRNTLGETCLHAASSQPRTSNTKGKYPDRDIAQLLLQAGGDVSLDTFQTKENPLHYCASQGNVPVLVALLASIRPTDLQRVVNKQNVMGRSPLQLAAKNGHLQCVLLFLQNQARVDVFDNDGMSALHLAAESGHGAVCDALLAHNAFVNSKSRVGLTPIHLAALKGYTELVHSLVTVHHATIDALTLRKETALQLAAGAGQLDVCSLLVELGAETSAADELGRKAIHLAAQQNHSEVVRLFLKHQPALVLAANKDGNTCAHIAAMQGSVDVLQQLMKFDLSIVTASRNRTSESTPLHLAAEGGHADVVKILLEAGALPQDENKAGFTAIQLAAKNGHNVVIDVLRDASPDTLSYASRRTGLNSLHVAACYGQSEIVREMLAYVPAGVRSEAPTSLSGSGVLRELDGEAGLTPLHLASYSGDENVVRLLLNSAGVTVDQPSAQNGFTALHLACRGGHGAVAGLLLSRSTGLLTTPDGHGRSPLHVAAAHGHGRIVELLLGQGADVNAKDKAGWTALHLAARAGHLAMVQLLLDSGATPRSCNDNGRIPLWYAASEGHTSVLTLLLKREHDAYGLMEDRKFVYNLMVCGKNNNNLPLCEFILESPAPVDVAAKLSHILATLSVKEKERSKDLLEAAKHCESMATELLALASALEGAARLLTAQDRRQMPLLDILVEQEQKEVISHPAVQRYLQEVWLGGLQWAPWKLLLLFLCCVVLPPVWLCLCLPLGHRYDKIPVIRFMAYLTSHIYLMTLLILTSTLPICPVLRTSLLPCWYEWLLLVWLSGVLLAELATPRDRGGLGWLRIAVLFISAIAILIHAVAFLLKPEHWTVALFFRNQLLAVAVLLCCMLLLDFLSFHYLFGPWAIIIGNLMVDACRFLIILAIFMFGFTMHVAALNQPFWARDITPITAKTITGGLNSGVVVTPLDTFQLLFFALFGLTQPADLRMETAQPEWTLFFYKIVFGFYMLVTTVVLINMLIAMMSDTYQRIQAQSDVEWKFGLAKLVRAMHRTAATPSPLNLFTSWISYLWQLSRKQESNALGVVRPAPLSSQMSIVGDRNSLEHVTDWRIVVKQYICNNLTQAN
;
A
#
# COMPACT_ATOMS: atom_id res chain seq x y z
N MET A 1 18.90 35.20 -95.19
CA MET A 1 19.34 33.98 -95.90
C MET A 1 20.65 33.52 -95.29
N LEU A 2 20.86 32.19 -95.30
CA LEU A 2 21.95 31.41 -94.68
C LEU A 2 21.77 31.09 -93.19
N TRP A 3 21.01 30.03 -92.98
CA TRP A 3 21.13 29.13 -91.84
C TRP A 3 22.45 28.35 -91.92
N ARG A 4 23.16 28.25 -90.79
CA ARG A 4 23.79 27.00 -90.32
C ARG A 4 23.83 26.99 -88.78
N PRO A 5 23.56 25.84 -88.14
CA PRO A 5 23.47 25.70 -86.69
C PRO A 5 24.82 25.25 -86.09
N CYS A 6 25.15 25.75 -84.90
CA CYS A 6 26.08 25.10 -83.97
C CYS A 6 25.33 24.92 -82.66
N TRP A 7 24.78 23.71 -82.52
CA TRP A 7 24.43 23.12 -81.25
C TRP A 7 25.74 22.59 -80.67
N ASP A 8 26.18 23.17 -79.55
CA ASP A 8 27.03 22.51 -78.54
C ASP A 8 27.20 23.48 -77.36
N MET A 9 26.13 23.58 -76.58
CA MET A 9 26.21 23.80 -75.15
C MET A 9 24.97 23.13 -74.58
N GLU A 10 25.18 22.13 -73.73
CA GLU A 10 24.16 21.34 -73.05
C GLU A 10 23.25 22.26 -72.20
N LEU A 11 22.25 22.84 -72.85
CA LEU A 11 21.06 23.34 -72.20
C LEU A 11 20.26 22.11 -71.76
N LYS A 12 20.44 21.71 -70.51
CA LYS A 12 19.41 20.93 -69.80
C LYS A 12 18.15 21.81 -69.72
N PHE A 13 17.33 21.76 -70.77
CA PHE A 13 15.94 22.22 -70.70
C PHE A 13 15.19 21.23 -69.82
N THR A 14 15.03 21.57 -68.54
CA THR A 14 14.25 20.76 -67.60
C THR A 14 13.24 21.56 -66.79
N PHE A 15 12.86 22.76 -67.25
CA PHE A 15 11.73 23.51 -66.67
C PHE A 15 10.95 24.22 -67.79
N GLU A 16 9.62 24.32 -67.63
CA GLU A 16 8.71 25.10 -68.48
C GLU A 16 9.02 26.61 -68.38
N GLU A 17 10.19 27.04 -68.83
CA GLU A 17 10.63 28.44 -68.78
C GLU A 17 10.05 29.24 -69.95
N THR A 18 9.29 30.30 -69.65
CA THR A 18 8.81 31.22 -70.69
C THR A 18 9.95 32.07 -71.26
N PRO A 19 9.84 32.60 -72.49
CA PRO A 19 10.85 33.50 -73.07
C PRO A 19 11.16 34.71 -72.18
N LEU A 20 10.17 35.14 -71.38
CA LEU A 20 10.32 36.23 -70.43
C LEU A 20 11.22 35.86 -69.24
N HIS A 21 11.17 34.61 -68.74
CA HIS A 21 12.09 34.12 -67.70
C HIS A 21 13.53 34.06 -68.21
N ILE A 22 13.73 33.59 -69.45
CA ILE A 22 15.05 33.53 -70.07
C ILE A 22 15.59 34.95 -70.28
N ALA A 23 14.77 35.86 -70.81
CA ALA A 23 15.15 37.25 -71.00
C ALA A 23 15.45 37.98 -69.69
N ALA A 24 14.79 37.60 -68.59
CA ALA A 24 15.02 38.13 -67.25
C ALA A 24 16.34 37.64 -66.61
N ARG A 25 16.91 36.52 -67.09
CA ARG A 25 18.19 35.96 -66.61
C ARG A 25 19.41 36.53 -67.35
N VAL A 26 19.24 36.90 -68.62
CA VAL A 26 20.34 37.31 -69.51
C VAL A 26 20.93 38.67 -69.10
N THR A 27 22.25 38.71 -68.93
CA THR A 27 23.02 39.87 -68.48
C THR A 27 23.15 40.97 -69.53
N GLU A 28 23.36 40.62 -70.80
CA GLU A 28 23.56 41.58 -71.89
C GLU A 28 22.35 41.62 -72.84
N GLY A 29 21.76 42.80 -73.00
CA GLY A 29 20.62 43.00 -73.91
C GLY A 29 19.26 42.50 -73.40
N GLY A 30 19.20 41.89 -72.21
CA GLY A 30 17.97 41.40 -71.58
C GLY A 30 16.89 42.47 -71.42
N GLU A 31 17.26 43.69 -70.99
CA GLU A 31 16.33 44.82 -70.79
C GLU A 31 15.53 45.18 -72.07
N LYS A 32 16.21 45.23 -73.23
CA LYS A 32 15.56 45.51 -74.51
C LYS A 32 14.65 44.37 -74.95
N CYS A 33 15.08 43.12 -74.74
CA CYS A 33 14.29 41.93 -75.05
C CYS A 33 13.03 41.85 -74.18
N VAL A 34 13.14 42.09 -72.88
CA VAL A 34 12.00 42.16 -71.95
C VAL A 34 11.04 43.27 -72.36
N GLN A 35 11.53 44.45 -72.73
CA GLN A 35 10.69 45.56 -73.20
C GLN A 35 9.89 45.19 -74.46
N MET A 36 10.50 44.46 -75.40
CA MET A 36 9.83 43.99 -76.62
C MET A 36 8.77 42.91 -76.31
N LEU A 37 9.08 41.98 -75.40
CA LEU A 37 8.15 40.92 -74.99
C LEU A 37 6.95 41.47 -74.22
N LEU A 38 7.13 42.42 -73.30
CA LEU A 38 6.03 43.07 -72.58
C LEU A 38 5.12 43.87 -73.52
N LYS A 39 5.70 44.65 -74.45
CA LYS A 39 4.92 45.37 -75.49
C LYS A 39 4.12 44.43 -76.40
N SER A 40 4.55 43.18 -76.57
CA SER A 40 3.81 42.17 -77.33
C SER A 40 2.67 41.50 -76.54
N GLY A 41 2.42 41.94 -75.31
CA GLY A 41 1.32 41.47 -74.45
C GLY A 41 1.67 40.26 -73.58
N CYS A 42 2.96 39.98 -73.33
CA CYS A 42 3.35 38.94 -72.40
C CYS A 42 2.96 39.30 -70.96
N ASN A 43 2.33 38.36 -70.25
CA ASN A 43 1.98 38.56 -68.84
C ASN A 43 3.25 38.58 -67.96
N ALA A 44 3.50 39.69 -67.26
CA ALA A 44 4.64 39.86 -66.37
C ALA A 44 4.59 38.96 -65.11
N ASN A 45 3.40 38.47 -64.75
CA ASN A 45 3.13 37.65 -63.57
C ASN A 45 3.04 36.14 -63.86
N ILE A 46 3.50 35.68 -65.03
CA ILE A 46 3.50 34.25 -65.38
C ILE A 46 4.44 33.45 -64.47
N ASP A 47 4.04 32.28 -64.03
CA ASP A 47 4.80 31.39 -63.16
C ASP A 47 5.45 30.23 -63.94
N ARG A 48 6.60 29.79 -63.43
CA ARG A 48 7.25 28.51 -63.78
C ARG A 48 6.60 27.39 -62.96
N ALA A 49 6.86 26.14 -63.32
CA ALA A 49 6.42 24.95 -62.59
C ALA A 49 6.79 24.91 -61.08
N ASP A 50 7.75 25.72 -60.62
CA ASP A 50 8.14 25.85 -59.20
C ASP A 50 7.61 27.15 -58.53
N GLY A 51 6.61 27.80 -59.15
CA GLY A 51 6.03 29.07 -58.69
C GLY A 51 6.91 30.32 -58.90
N VAL A 52 8.12 30.16 -59.45
CA VAL A 52 9.06 31.25 -59.73
C VAL A 52 8.55 32.11 -60.89
N ARG A 53 8.63 33.43 -60.76
CA ARG A 53 8.15 34.42 -61.76
C ARG A 53 9.32 35.15 -62.42
N PRO A 54 9.14 35.83 -63.58
CA PRO A 54 10.21 36.62 -64.20
C PRO A 54 10.79 37.68 -63.27
N LEU A 55 9.97 38.25 -62.38
CA LEU A 55 10.42 39.17 -61.34
C LEU A 55 11.36 38.51 -60.32
N HIS A 56 11.10 37.25 -59.92
CA HIS A 56 11.99 36.50 -59.03
C HIS A 56 13.35 36.21 -59.70
N VAL A 57 13.35 35.86 -60.99
CA VAL A 57 14.58 35.59 -61.76
C VAL A 57 15.40 36.87 -62.00
N ALA A 58 14.72 37.97 -62.35
CA ALA A 58 15.39 39.27 -62.50
C ALA A 58 15.98 39.76 -61.17
N ALA A 59 15.28 39.48 -60.06
CA ALA A 59 15.71 39.81 -58.71
C ALA A 59 16.89 38.94 -58.22
N SER A 60 16.90 37.64 -58.54
CA SER A 60 18.00 36.73 -58.21
C SER A 60 19.30 37.08 -58.92
N GLU A 61 19.24 37.60 -60.14
CA GLU A 61 20.42 37.97 -60.94
C GLU A 61 20.85 39.44 -60.74
N GLY A 62 20.06 40.25 -60.01
CA GLY A 62 20.38 41.64 -59.71
C GLY A 62 20.20 42.62 -60.88
N HIS A 63 19.32 42.33 -61.84
CA HIS A 63 19.13 43.15 -63.06
C HIS A 63 18.16 44.32 -62.86
N PHE A 64 18.69 45.45 -62.36
CA PHE A 64 17.92 46.67 -62.05
C PHE A 64 16.98 47.16 -63.18
N GLY A 65 17.49 47.25 -64.41
CA GLY A 65 16.70 47.74 -65.56
C GLY A 65 15.52 46.84 -65.91
N VAL A 66 15.72 45.52 -65.84
CA VAL A 66 14.69 44.51 -66.09
C VAL A 66 13.62 44.53 -65.00
N VAL A 67 14.01 44.58 -63.72
CA VAL A 67 13.07 44.66 -62.59
C VAL A 67 12.20 45.91 -62.68
N ARG A 68 12.79 47.07 -63.03
CA ARG A 68 12.04 48.33 -63.22
C ARG A 68 11.00 48.23 -64.32
N LEU A 69 11.34 47.60 -65.45
CA LEU A 69 10.41 47.41 -66.57
C LEU A 69 9.27 46.45 -66.22
N LEU A 70 9.56 45.36 -65.50
CA LEU A 70 8.54 44.39 -65.07
C LEU A 70 7.55 45.01 -64.08
N LEU A 71 8.01 45.78 -63.10
CA LEU A 71 7.13 46.48 -62.15
C LEU A 71 6.28 47.56 -62.82
N ALA A 72 6.83 48.28 -63.81
CA ALA A 72 6.09 49.29 -64.56
C ALA A 72 4.93 48.70 -65.38
N ASP A 73 5.01 47.43 -65.77
CA ASP A 73 3.99 46.71 -66.55
C ASP A 73 3.07 45.84 -65.67
N GLY A 74 3.03 46.09 -64.35
CA GLY A 74 2.09 45.46 -63.42
C GLY A 74 2.56 44.13 -62.83
N ALA A 75 3.87 43.85 -62.80
CA ALA A 75 4.40 42.73 -62.02
C ALA A 75 4.22 42.98 -60.52
N ASP A 76 3.65 42.00 -59.81
CA ASP A 76 3.36 42.15 -58.38
C ASP A 76 4.54 41.65 -57.52
N PRO A 77 5.19 42.52 -56.72
CA PRO A 77 6.32 42.14 -55.88
C PRO A 77 5.92 41.33 -54.64
N LEU A 78 4.62 41.26 -54.31
CA LEU A 78 4.10 40.57 -53.13
C LEU A 78 3.89 39.06 -53.34
N LEU A 79 3.92 38.58 -54.58
CA LEU A 79 3.63 37.20 -54.90
C LEU A 79 4.86 36.32 -54.62
N VAL A 80 4.62 35.16 -54.01
CA VAL A 80 5.66 34.22 -53.58
C VAL A 80 5.82 33.06 -54.56
N ASN A 81 7.00 32.43 -54.55
CA ASN A 81 7.24 31.13 -55.20
C ASN A 81 6.72 29.95 -54.34
N ASP A 82 6.88 28.71 -54.80
CA ASP A 82 6.40 27.52 -54.07
C ASP A 82 7.13 27.29 -52.74
N ASN A 83 8.34 27.84 -52.59
CA ASN A 83 9.08 27.86 -51.33
C ASN A 83 8.58 28.95 -50.36
N GLY A 84 7.60 29.76 -50.78
CA GLY A 84 7.05 30.87 -50.01
C GLY A 84 7.94 32.13 -50.03
N GLU A 85 8.92 32.21 -50.93
CA GLU A 85 9.87 33.31 -50.99
C GLU A 85 9.35 34.46 -51.86
N THR A 86 9.56 35.69 -51.40
CA THR A 86 9.28 36.88 -52.22
C THR A 86 10.46 37.21 -53.15
N PRO A 87 10.26 37.97 -54.24
CA PRO A 87 11.36 38.46 -55.07
C PRO A 87 12.41 39.23 -54.27
N LEU A 88 11.98 39.93 -53.20
CA LEU A 88 12.86 40.61 -52.25
C LEU A 88 13.75 39.63 -51.47
N GLN A 89 13.19 38.53 -50.95
CA GLN A 89 13.96 37.51 -50.24
C GLN A 89 14.99 36.83 -51.15
N VAL A 90 14.58 36.48 -52.37
CA VAL A 90 15.47 35.88 -53.38
C VAL A 90 16.61 36.83 -53.76
N ALA A 91 16.32 38.14 -53.92
CA ALA A 91 17.36 39.15 -54.11
C ALA A 91 18.32 39.22 -52.91
N CYS A 92 17.81 39.20 -51.68
CA CYS A 92 18.65 39.24 -50.48
C CYS A 92 19.51 37.97 -50.29
N GLY A 93 19.07 36.83 -50.84
CA GLY A 93 19.78 35.56 -50.83
C GLY A 93 20.88 35.43 -51.89
N THR A 94 21.10 36.44 -52.73
CA THR A 94 22.07 36.39 -53.85
C THR A 94 23.01 37.61 -53.82
N SER A 95 24.31 37.38 -53.99
CA SER A 95 25.33 38.43 -53.89
C SER A 95 25.77 38.94 -55.28
N HIS A 96 24.93 39.77 -55.91
CA HIS A 96 25.26 40.47 -57.15
C HIS A 96 25.50 41.97 -56.91
N PRO A 97 26.36 42.65 -57.70
CA PRO A 97 26.65 44.07 -57.50
C PRO A 97 25.43 44.98 -57.70
N GLY A 98 24.42 44.53 -58.46
CA GLY A 98 23.15 45.23 -58.66
C GLY A 98 22.07 44.96 -57.61
N THR A 99 22.29 43.99 -56.70
CA THR A 99 21.29 43.56 -55.70
C THR A 99 20.85 44.71 -54.80
N LEU A 100 21.77 45.56 -54.34
CA LEU A 100 21.45 46.71 -53.48
C LEU A 100 20.43 47.66 -54.14
N SER A 101 20.65 47.97 -55.42
CA SER A 101 19.77 48.85 -56.20
C SER A 101 18.41 48.20 -56.49
N VAL A 102 18.38 46.89 -56.70
CA VAL A 102 17.14 46.11 -56.88
C VAL A 102 16.32 46.06 -55.58
N VAL A 103 16.96 45.79 -54.44
CA VAL A 103 16.31 45.78 -53.11
C VAL A 103 15.73 47.15 -52.79
N GLN A 104 16.48 48.23 -53.05
CA GLN A 104 15.98 49.60 -52.87
C GLN A 104 14.76 49.88 -53.75
N LEU A 105 14.80 49.52 -55.03
CA LEU A 105 13.71 49.77 -55.96
C LEU A 105 12.44 48.97 -55.62
N LEU A 106 12.58 47.71 -55.18
CA LEU A 106 11.46 46.89 -54.72
C LEU A 106 10.80 47.48 -53.46
N LEU A 107 11.60 47.97 -52.51
CA LEU A 107 11.09 48.60 -51.29
C LEU A 107 10.39 49.94 -51.57
N GLU A 108 10.98 50.80 -52.40
CA GLU A 108 10.39 52.09 -52.80
C GLU A 108 9.05 51.89 -53.54
N HIS A 109 8.97 50.88 -54.42
CA HIS A 109 7.74 50.60 -55.15
C HIS A 109 6.62 50.07 -54.24
N VAL A 110 6.95 49.21 -53.27
CA VAL A 110 5.97 48.70 -52.28
C VAL A 110 5.53 49.78 -51.31
N GLN A 111 6.40 50.74 -50.94
CA GLN A 111 6.01 51.92 -50.15
C GLN A 111 5.09 52.89 -50.91
N ALA A 112 5.25 52.97 -52.23
CA ALA A 112 4.40 53.80 -53.08
C ALA A 112 3.01 53.18 -53.35
N GLY A 113 2.90 51.85 -53.35
CA GLY A 113 1.63 51.12 -53.27
C GLY A 113 1.05 51.13 -51.85
N SER A 114 -0.23 50.83 -51.66
CA SER A 114 -0.90 50.85 -50.34
C SER A 114 -0.42 49.80 -49.32
N GLY A 115 0.74 49.16 -49.54
CA GLY A 115 1.32 48.12 -48.69
C GLY A 115 2.34 48.66 -47.67
N SER A 116 2.44 48.02 -46.51
CA SER A 116 3.46 48.37 -45.51
C SER A 116 4.79 47.71 -45.84
N ALA A 117 5.85 48.49 -46.10
CA ALA A 117 7.19 47.95 -46.34
C ALA A 117 7.72 47.08 -45.20
N ALA A 118 7.35 47.40 -43.95
CA ALA A 118 7.69 46.59 -42.79
C ALA A 118 7.03 45.20 -42.84
N THR A 119 5.79 45.10 -43.34
CA THR A 119 5.15 43.79 -43.55
C THR A 119 5.80 43.01 -44.69
N TYR A 120 6.31 43.70 -45.71
CA TYR A 120 6.94 43.08 -46.86
C TYR A 120 8.34 42.54 -46.56
N VAL A 121 9.16 43.26 -45.78
CA VAL A 121 10.49 42.78 -45.34
C VAL A 121 10.38 41.59 -44.39
N ASN A 122 9.34 41.59 -43.55
CA ASN A 122 9.11 40.59 -42.52
C ASN A 122 8.21 39.42 -42.98
N THR A 123 7.89 39.31 -44.28
CA THR A 123 7.27 38.10 -44.80
C THR A 123 8.19 36.91 -44.51
N ARG A 124 7.57 35.75 -44.24
CA ARG A 124 8.28 34.53 -43.87
C ARG A 124 8.04 33.47 -44.94
N ASN A 125 9.11 32.83 -45.40
CA ASN A 125 9.00 31.71 -46.34
C ASN A 125 8.49 30.44 -45.63
N THR A 126 8.40 29.32 -46.35
CA THR A 126 7.95 28.02 -45.79
C THR A 126 8.78 27.52 -44.60
N LEU A 127 10.07 27.87 -44.54
CA LEU A 127 10.97 27.56 -43.42
C LEU A 127 10.85 28.58 -42.26
N GLY A 128 10.19 29.71 -42.51
CA GLY A 128 10.04 30.82 -41.57
C GLY A 128 11.11 31.90 -41.68
N GLU A 129 11.95 31.85 -42.70
CA GLU A 129 13.03 32.81 -42.94
C GLU A 129 12.48 34.12 -43.48
N THR A 130 13.08 35.22 -43.02
CA THR A 130 12.80 36.58 -43.50
C THR A 130 13.90 37.07 -44.42
N CYS A 131 13.73 38.25 -45.04
CA CYS A 131 14.79 38.86 -45.86
C CYS A 131 16.12 39.03 -45.10
N LEU A 132 16.05 39.27 -43.78
CA LEU A 132 17.22 39.37 -42.91
C LEU A 132 17.93 38.02 -42.69
N HIS A 133 17.19 36.90 -42.68
CA HIS A 133 17.78 35.55 -42.62
C HIS A 133 18.53 35.24 -43.92
N ALA A 134 17.93 35.54 -45.07
CA ALA A 134 18.57 35.36 -46.38
C ALA A 134 19.86 36.21 -46.52
N ALA A 135 19.84 37.46 -46.07
CA ALA A 135 21.00 38.35 -46.07
C ALA A 135 22.12 37.88 -45.12
N SER A 136 21.78 37.23 -43.99
CA SER A 136 22.75 36.73 -43.01
C SER A 136 23.33 35.35 -43.34
N SER A 137 22.69 34.60 -44.26
CA SER A 137 23.13 33.28 -44.72
C SER A 137 24.35 33.33 -45.66
N GLN A 138 24.73 34.52 -46.16
CA GLN A 138 25.81 34.65 -47.13
C GLN A 138 27.18 34.27 -46.52
N PRO A 139 27.87 33.25 -47.06
CA PRO A 139 29.22 32.91 -46.63
C PRO A 139 30.19 34.00 -47.10
N ARG A 140 31.18 34.31 -46.26
CA ARG A 140 32.24 35.25 -46.60
C ARG A 140 33.09 34.70 -47.74
N THR A 141 32.82 35.08 -48.99
CA THR A 141 33.78 34.89 -50.08
C THR A 141 34.83 36.00 -50.00
N SER A 142 36.11 35.61 -50.00
CA SER A 142 37.26 36.47 -49.71
C SER A 142 37.57 37.55 -50.78
N ASN A 143 36.65 37.86 -51.71
CA ASN A 143 37.01 38.54 -52.96
C ASN A 143 36.24 39.81 -53.34
N THR A 144 35.41 40.40 -52.48
CA THR A 144 34.80 41.71 -52.76
C THR A 144 35.63 42.85 -52.15
N LYS A 145 36.36 43.57 -53.01
CA LYS A 145 37.13 44.76 -52.65
C LYS A 145 36.19 45.88 -52.18
N GLY A 146 36.16 46.12 -50.87
CA GLY A 146 35.94 47.45 -50.27
C GLY A 146 34.54 48.07 -50.34
N LYS A 147 33.53 47.40 -50.90
CA LYS A 147 32.11 47.74 -50.71
C LYS A 147 31.44 46.54 -50.06
N TYR A 148 30.70 46.75 -48.97
CA TYR A 148 30.00 45.69 -48.25
C TYR A 148 28.52 45.71 -48.66
N PRO A 149 28.15 45.18 -49.85
CA PRO A 149 26.76 45.19 -50.28
C PRO A 149 25.87 44.53 -49.24
N ASP A 150 26.31 43.45 -48.60
CA ASP A 150 25.52 42.72 -47.61
C ASP A 150 25.25 43.54 -46.34
N ARG A 151 26.20 44.37 -45.90
CA ARG A 151 26.01 45.29 -44.76
C ARG A 151 25.02 46.38 -45.12
N ASP A 152 25.17 46.96 -46.30
CA ASP A 152 24.34 48.06 -46.77
C ASP A 152 22.91 47.56 -47.06
N ILE A 153 22.76 46.35 -47.62
CA ILE A 153 21.48 45.64 -47.78
C ILE A 153 20.85 45.39 -46.41
N ALA A 154 21.59 44.85 -45.44
CA ALA A 154 21.07 44.65 -44.09
C ALA A 154 20.62 45.98 -43.44
N GLN A 155 21.40 47.06 -43.60
CA GLN A 155 21.03 48.39 -43.10
C GLN A 155 19.75 48.93 -43.75
N LEU A 156 19.58 48.77 -45.07
CA LEU A 156 18.37 49.17 -45.77
C LEU A 156 17.15 48.37 -45.32
N LEU A 157 17.29 47.05 -45.15
CA LEU A 157 16.20 46.20 -44.63
C LEU A 157 15.82 46.59 -43.19
N LEU A 158 16.80 46.93 -42.34
CA LEU A 158 16.56 47.40 -40.98
C LEU A 158 15.87 48.77 -40.97
N GLN A 159 16.28 49.71 -41.83
CA GLN A 159 15.64 51.01 -42.00
C GLN A 159 14.18 50.88 -42.49
N ALA A 160 13.90 49.89 -43.33
CA ALA A 160 12.56 49.59 -43.82
C ALA A 160 11.66 48.85 -42.80
N GLY A 161 12.13 48.64 -41.56
CA GLY A 161 11.35 48.02 -40.49
C GLY A 161 11.57 46.52 -40.33
N GLY A 162 12.70 45.98 -40.79
CA GLY A 162 13.06 44.57 -40.60
C GLY A 162 13.29 44.20 -39.13
N ASP A 163 12.65 43.14 -38.66
CA ASP A 163 12.72 42.69 -37.27
C ASP A 163 13.75 41.56 -37.10
N VAL A 164 14.80 41.84 -36.32
CA VAL A 164 15.90 40.90 -36.01
C VAL A 164 15.46 39.82 -35.00
N SER A 165 14.34 40.02 -34.32
CA SER A 165 13.85 39.08 -33.31
C SER A 165 13.03 37.92 -33.89
N LEU A 166 12.65 38.00 -35.17
CA LEU A 166 11.86 36.97 -35.83
C LEU A 166 12.65 35.67 -35.96
N ASP A 167 11.96 34.58 -35.67
CA ASP A 167 12.46 33.22 -35.67
C ASP A 167 11.90 32.40 -36.84
N THR A 168 12.74 31.51 -37.35
CA THR A 168 12.34 30.45 -38.29
C THR A 168 11.38 29.46 -37.63
N PHE A 169 10.48 28.87 -38.41
CA PHE A 169 9.44 27.98 -37.87
C PHE A 169 10.02 26.64 -37.38
N GLN A 170 11.01 26.11 -38.11
CA GLN A 170 11.55 24.77 -37.85
C GLN A 170 12.72 24.79 -36.85
N THR A 171 13.71 25.67 -37.04
CA THR A 171 14.92 25.67 -36.20
C THR A 171 14.85 26.68 -35.04
N LYS A 172 13.88 27.61 -35.05
CA LYS A 172 13.75 28.72 -34.09
C LYS A 172 14.99 29.61 -34.02
N GLU A 173 15.75 29.65 -35.11
CA GLU A 173 16.94 30.49 -35.27
C GLU A 173 16.54 31.89 -35.72
N ASN A 174 17.27 32.89 -35.21
CA ASN A 174 17.18 34.28 -35.64
C ASN A 174 18.34 34.63 -36.60
N PRO A 175 18.35 35.82 -37.24
CA PRO A 175 19.43 36.21 -38.16
C PRO A 175 20.84 36.24 -37.52
N LEU A 176 20.94 36.41 -36.20
CA LEU A 176 22.23 36.34 -35.50
C LEU A 176 22.79 34.91 -35.47
N HIS A 177 21.94 33.88 -35.41
CA HIS A 177 22.37 32.48 -35.48
C HIS A 177 22.99 32.17 -36.85
N TYR A 178 22.41 32.70 -37.93
CA TYR A 178 22.95 32.58 -39.29
C TYR A 178 24.30 33.29 -39.41
N CYS A 179 24.42 34.52 -38.91
CA CYS A 179 25.71 35.24 -38.87
C CYS A 179 26.76 34.48 -38.07
N ALA A 180 26.38 33.87 -36.95
CA ALA A 180 27.25 33.07 -36.11
C ALA A 180 27.68 31.76 -36.78
N SER A 181 26.79 31.13 -37.55
CA SER A 181 27.09 29.90 -38.29
C SER A 181 28.07 30.16 -39.43
N GLN A 182 27.83 31.22 -40.22
CA GLN A 182 28.59 31.54 -41.43
C GLN A 182 29.85 32.40 -41.19
N GLY A 183 29.89 33.18 -40.10
CA GLY A 183 31.01 34.07 -39.79
C GLY A 183 30.95 35.45 -40.46
N ASN A 184 29.76 35.93 -40.82
CA ASN A 184 29.58 37.23 -41.50
C ASN A 184 29.63 38.41 -40.49
N VAL A 185 30.85 38.85 -40.18
CA VAL A 185 31.12 39.91 -39.20
C VAL A 185 30.49 41.28 -39.57
N PRO A 186 30.60 41.80 -40.82
CA PRO A 186 30.02 43.09 -41.17
C PRO A 186 28.50 43.18 -40.99
N VAL A 187 27.77 42.12 -41.36
CA VAL A 187 26.32 42.04 -41.18
C VAL A 187 25.97 41.92 -39.70
N LEU A 188 26.74 41.14 -38.94
CA LEU A 188 26.57 41.01 -37.49
C LEU A 188 26.70 42.38 -36.78
N VAL A 189 27.67 43.21 -37.16
CA VAL A 189 27.84 44.56 -36.60
C VAL A 189 26.64 45.45 -36.92
N ALA A 190 26.10 45.38 -38.15
CA ALA A 190 24.91 46.15 -38.52
C ALA A 190 23.66 45.71 -37.74
N LEU A 191 23.45 44.40 -37.58
CA LEU A 191 22.33 43.84 -36.81
C LEU A 191 22.42 44.19 -35.32
N LEU A 192 23.60 44.10 -34.71
CA LEU A 192 23.77 44.44 -33.30
C LEU A 192 23.58 45.93 -33.02
N ALA A 193 24.00 46.80 -33.95
CA ALA A 193 23.85 48.26 -33.82
C ALA A 193 22.39 48.74 -33.91
N SER A 194 21.51 48.02 -34.62
CA SER A 194 20.10 48.41 -34.79
C SER A 194 19.18 47.92 -33.67
N ILE A 195 19.62 46.97 -32.84
CA ILE A 195 18.81 46.43 -31.76
C ILE A 195 18.75 47.43 -30.60
N ARG A 196 17.56 47.66 -30.07
CA ARG A 196 17.36 48.50 -28.88
C ARG A 196 18.12 47.91 -27.68
N PRO A 197 18.79 48.72 -26.84
CA PRO A 197 19.61 48.21 -25.73
C PRO A 197 18.79 47.38 -24.73
N THR A 198 17.49 47.64 -24.60
CA THR A 198 16.55 46.85 -23.78
C THR A 198 16.31 45.44 -24.32
N ASP A 199 16.34 45.27 -25.65
CA ASP A 199 16.07 44.01 -26.33
C ASP A 199 17.36 43.24 -26.69
N LEU A 200 18.52 43.91 -26.69
CA LEU A 200 19.82 43.36 -27.10
C LEU A 200 20.16 42.06 -26.38
N GLN A 201 20.06 42.05 -25.05
CA GLN A 201 20.36 40.86 -24.25
C GLN A 201 19.40 39.70 -24.54
N ARG A 202 18.12 39.99 -24.84
CA ARG A 202 17.11 38.97 -25.18
C ARG A 202 17.38 38.34 -26.55
N VAL A 203 17.76 39.14 -27.54
CA VAL A 203 17.96 38.68 -28.93
C VAL A 203 19.29 37.94 -29.09
N VAL A 204 20.37 38.41 -28.46
CA VAL A 204 21.70 37.79 -28.52
C VAL A 204 21.75 36.45 -27.77
N ASN A 205 20.95 36.27 -26.71
CA ASN A 205 20.92 35.03 -25.93
C ASN A 205 19.71 34.13 -26.28
N LYS A 206 18.99 34.43 -27.36
CA LYS A 206 17.90 33.58 -27.83
C LYS A 206 18.47 32.21 -28.23
N GLN A 207 17.80 31.14 -27.85
CA GLN A 207 18.20 29.77 -28.14
C GLN A 207 17.35 29.16 -29.26
N ASN A 208 18.01 28.40 -30.15
CA ASN A 208 17.36 27.61 -31.18
C ASN A 208 16.75 26.30 -30.62
N VAL A 209 16.20 25.43 -31.47
CA VAL A 209 15.60 24.14 -31.03
C VAL A 209 16.58 23.23 -30.28
N MET A 210 17.87 23.27 -30.62
CA MET A 210 18.91 22.53 -29.91
C MET A 210 19.32 23.20 -28.58
N GLY A 211 18.73 24.33 -28.21
CA GLY A 211 19.11 25.12 -27.04
C GLY A 211 20.35 25.98 -27.26
N ARG A 212 20.87 26.09 -28.49
CA ARG A 212 22.11 26.82 -28.77
C ARG A 212 21.84 28.30 -29.03
N SER A 213 22.64 29.14 -28.41
CA SER A 213 22.76 30.57 -28.68
C SER A 213 23.66 30.85 -29.89
N PRO A 214 23.56 32.05 -30.50
CA PRO A 214 24.50 32.51 -31.52
C PRO A 214 25.97 32.41 -31.09
N LEU A 215 26.28 32.73 -29.83
CA LEU A 215 27.63 32.59 -29.29
C LEU A 215 28.13 31.13 -29.33
N GLN A 216 27.28 30.18 -28.96
CA GLN A 216 27.60 28.74 -28.98
C GLN A 216 27.81 28.21 -30.41
N LEU A 217 27.03 28.69 -31.39
CA LEU A 217 27.22 28.34 -32.80
C LEU A 217 28.53 28.91 -33.36
N ALA A 218 28.84 30.18 -33.05
CA ALA A 218 30.10 30.81 -33.45
C ALA A 218 31.30 30.08 -32.82
N ALA A 219 31.18 29.66 -31.56
CA ALA A 219 32.22 28.93 -30.85
C ALA A 219 32.45 27.53 -31.44
N LYS A 220 31.36 26.80 -31.76
CA LYS A 220 31.42 25.49 -32.41
C LYS A 220 32.14 25.54 -33.76
N ASN A 221 31.87 26.57 -34.57
CA ASN A 221 32.42 26.71 -35.92
C ASN A 221 33.77 27.44 -35.97
N GLY A 222 34.28 27.94 -34.83
CA GLY A 222 35.61 28.55 -34.76
C GLY A 222 35.71 30.02 -35.17
N HIS A 223 34.59 30.74 -35.24
CA HIS A 223 34.55 32.14 -35.70
C HIS A 223 34.94 33.13 -34.59
N LEU A 224 36.24 33.25 -34.33
CA LEU A 224 36.80 34.05 -33.23
C LEU A 224 36.28 35.51 -33.19
N GLN A 225 36.22 36.19 -34.34
CA GLN A 225 35.77 37.59 -34.38
C GLN A 225 34.28 37.74 -34.05
N CYS A 226 33.44 36.78 -34.45
CA CYS A 226 32.03 36.76 -34.05
C CYS A 226 31.90 36.53 -32.54
N VAL A 227 32.69 35.59 -31.99
CA VAL A 227 32.72 35.32 -30.54
C VAL A 227 33.09 36.58 -29.76
N LEU A 228 34.15 37.30 -30.14
CA LEU A 228 34.56 38.55 -29.47
C LEU A 228 33.48 39.63 -29.55
N LEU A 229 32.82 39.80 -30.71
CA LEU A 229 31.74 40.78 -30.87
C LEU A 229 30.51 40.44 -30.03
N PHE A 230 30.14 39.17 -29.93
CA PHE A 230 29.05 38.75 -29.04
C PHE A 230 29.40 39.01 -27.57
N LEU A 231 30.63 38.67 -27.14
CA LEU A 231 31.10 38.90 -25.77
C LEU A 231 31.14 40.40 -25.42
N GLN A 232 31.58 41.26 -26.35
CA GLN A 232 31.55 42.72 -26.19
C GLN A 232 30.12 43.27 -26.05
N ASN A 233 29.13 42.65 -26.70
CA ASN A 233 27.72 43.08 -26.67
C ASN A 233 26.88 42.31 -25.62
N GLN A 234 27.47 41.98 -24.47
CA GLN A 234 26.81 41.36 -23.32
C GLN A 234 26.16 39.99 -23.59
N ALA A 235 26.70 39.20 -24.53
CA ALA A 235 26.35 37.79 -24.66
C ALA A 235 26.76 37.02 -23.40
N ARG A 236 25.88 36.12 -22.95
CA ARG A 236 26.10 35.28 -21.78
C ARG A 236 26.90 34.04 -22.15
N VAL A 237 28.02 33.82 -21.45
CA VAL A 237 28.90 32.65 -21.66
C VAL A 237 28.37 31.40 -20.96
N ASP A 238 27.50 31.60 -19.97
CA ASP A 238 26.83 30.60 -19.14
C ASP A 238 25.52 30.09 -19.74
N VAL A 239 25.30 30.28 -21.05
CA VAL A 239 24.19 29.64 -21.77
C VAL A 239 24.55 28.20 -22.07
N PHE A 240 23.63 27.29 -21.74
CA PHE A 240 23.77 25.86 -21.96
C PHE A 240 22.77 25.37 -22.99
N ASP A 241 23.21 24.48 -23.88
CA ASP A 241 22.32 23.84 -24.84
C ASP A 241 21.53 22.67 -24.23
N ASN A 242 20.75 21.96 -25.05
CA ASN A 242 19.97 20.81 -24.60
C ASN A 242 20.83 19.66 -24.08
N ASP A 243 22.14 19.62 -24.35
CA ASP A 243 23.07 18.62 -23.80
C ASP A 243 23.80 19.15 -22.55
N GLY A 244 23.48 20.37 -22.12
CA GLY A 244 24.15 21.07 -21.03
C GLY A 244 25.52 21.62 -21.43
N MET A 245 25.83 21.72 -22.72
CA MET A 245 27.13 22.12 -23.22
C MET A 245 27.22 23.65 -23.27
N SER A 246 28.28 24.20 -22.69
CA SER A 246 28.61 25.62 -22.82
C SER A 246 29.35 25.90 -24.15
N ALA A 247 29.52 27.18 -24.49
CA ALA A 247 30.33 27.57 -25.65
C ALA A 247 31.76 26.99 -25.62
N LEU A 248 32.34 26.84 -24.42
CA LEU A 248 33.67 26.25 -24.23
C LEU A 248 33.69 24.76 -24.54
N HIS A 249 32.63 24.02 -24.20
CA HIS A 249 32.54 22.60 -24.54
C HIS A 249 32.48 22.39 -26.05
N LEU A 250 31.67 23.19 -26.75
CA LEU A 250 31.52 23.10 -28.20
C LEU A 250 32.81 23.47 -28.94
N ALA A 251 33.53 24.50 -28.46
CA ALA A 251 34.84 24.86 -29.01
C ALA A 251 35.90 23.79 -28.73
N ALA A 252 35.85 23.14 -27.57
CA ALA A 252 36.76 22.04 -27.24
C ALA A 252 36.45 20.75 -28.01
N GLU A 253 35.17 20.47 -28.28
CA GLU A 253 34.73 19.36 -29.11
C GLU A 253 35.20 19.49 -30.57
N SER A 254 35.25 20.71 -31.10
CA SER A 254 35.76 21.01 -32.44
C SER A 254 37.25 21.35 -32.52
N GLY A 255 37.94 21.48 -31.37
CA GLY A 255 39.39 21.68 -31.30
C GLY A 255 39.85 23.13 -31.53
N HIS A 256 38.99 24.13 -31.34
CA HIS A 256 39.31 25.53 -31.59
C HIS A 256 39.99 26.21 -30.39
N GLY A 257 41.28 25.97 -30.20
CA GLY A 257 42.06 26.52 -29.06
C GLY A 257 41.98 28.05 -28.91
N ALA A 258 42.13 28.81 -30.00
CA ALA A 258 42.06 30.28 -29.94
C ALA A 258 40.68 30.80 -29.48
N VAL A 259 39.61 30.07 -29.78
CA VAL A 259 38.26 30.40 -29.30
C VAL A 259 38.11 30.04 -27.83
N CYS A 260 38.64 28.89 -27.41
CA CYS A 260 38.70 28.51 -26.00
C CYS A 260 39.42 29.57 -25.16
N ASP A 261 40.58 30.06 -25.63
CA ASP A 261 41.34 31.11 -24.95
C ASP A 261 40.55 32.41 -24.81
N ALA A 262 39.84 32.82 -25.88
CA ALA A 262 39.00 34.02 -25.85
C ALA A 262 37.80 33.87 -24.90
N LEU A 263 37.17 32.70 -24.85
CA LEU A 263 36.07 32.43 -23.91
C LEU A 263 36.56 32.45 -22.46
N LEU A 264 37.70 31.81 -22.17
CA LEU A 264 38.30 31.75 -20.85
C LEU A 264 38.75 33.13 -20.36
N ALA A 265 39.29 33.97 -21.26
CA ALA A 265 39.61 35.38 -20.96
C ALA A 265 38.38 36.20 -20.56
N HIS A 266 37.19 35.85 -21.04
CA HIS A 266 35.90 36.47 -20.68
C HIS A 266 35.16 35.69 -19.57
N ASN A 267 35.91 35.13 -18.61
CA ASN A 267 35.40 34.42 -17.43
C ASN A 267 34.54 33.17 -17.74
N ALA A 268 34.77 32.48 -18.86
CA ALA A 268 34.21 31.14 -19.04
C ALA A 268 34.77 30.18 -17.99
N PHE A 269 33.92 29.33 -17.43
CA PHE A 269 34.35 28.37 -16.43
C PHE A 269 35.00 27.14 -17.10
N VAL A 270 36.32 26.99 -16.88
CA VAL A 270 37.17 25.91 -17.45
C VAL A 270 36.60 24.52 -17.15
N ASN A 271 36.16 24.30 -15.91
CA ASN A 271 35.65 23.00 -15.44
C ASN A 271 34.12 22.90 -15.48
N SER A 272 33.48 23.63 -16.39
CA SER A 272 32.05 23.50 -16.62
C SER A 272 31.70 22.07 -17.02
N LYS A 273 30.51 21.62 -16.63
CA LYS A 273 30.06 20.24 -16.83
C LYS A 273 28.81 20.19 -17.69
N SER A 274 28.78 19.30 -18.66
CA SER A 274 27.59 18.97 -19.43
C SER A 274 26.57 18.17 -18.63
N ARG A 275 25.42 17.82 -19.22
CA ARG A 275 24.45 16.89 -18.60
C ARG A 275 25.02 15.52 -18.31
N VAL A 276 26.04 15.08 -19.06
CA VAL A 276 26.76 13.80 -18.83
C VAL A 276 27.93 14.00 -17.85
N GLY A 277 28.15 15.24 -17.39
CA GLY A 277 29.28 15.60 -16.55
C GLY A 277 30.60 15.75 -17.32
N LEU A 278 30.56 15.82 -18.65
CA LEU A 278 31.76 16.02 -19.46
C LEU A 278 32.28 17.44 -19.24
N THR A 279 33.59 17.58 -19.08
CA THR A 279 34.30 18.86 -19.07
C THR A 279 34.92 19.10 -20.45
N PRO A 280 35.36 20.34 -20.76
CA PRO A 280 36.06 20.63 -22.00
C PRO A 280 37.30 19.74 -22.23
N ILE A 281 38.05 19.41 -21.17
CA ILE A 281 39.20 18.49 -21.27
C ILE A 281 38.78 17.05 -21.63
N HIS A 282 37.62 16.57 -21.15
CA HIS A 282 37.09 15.26 -21.55
C HIS A 282 36.84 15.17 -23.05
N LEU A 283 36.27 16.23 -23.64
CA LEU A 283 35.96 16.28 -25.07
C LEU A 283 37.23 16.39 -25.91
N ALA A 284 38.17 17.24 -25.49
CA ALA A 284 39.46 17.37 -26.15
C ALA A 284 40.25 16.05 -26.12
N ALA A 285 40.22 15.35 -24.98
CA ALA A 285 40.91 14.08 -24.81
C ALA A 285 40.26 12.94 -25.62
N LEU A 286 38.93 12.90 -25.67
CA LEU A 286 38.17 11.94 -26.47
C LEU A 286 38.44 12.10 -27.98
N LYS A 287 38.56 13.34 -28.46
CA LYS A 287 38.78 13.66 -29.88
C LYS A 287 40.25 13.65 -30.32
N GLY A 288 41.20 13.64 -29.38
CA GLY A 288 42.63 13.56 -29.69
C GLY A 288 43.34 14.91 -29.85
N TYR A 289 42.80 16.02 -29.31
CA TYR A 289 43.42 17.34 -29.46
C TYR A 289 44.52 17.58 -28.40
N THR A 290 45.73 17.11 -28.68
CA THR A 290 46.90 17.19 -27.78
C THR A 290 47.23 18.62 -27.35
N GLU A 291 47.36 19.55 -28.30
CA GLU A 291 47.70 20.96 -28.03
C GLU A 291 46.65 21.66 -27.16
N LEU A 292 45.37 21.35 -27.38
CA LEU A 292 44.28 21.90 -26.59
C LEU A 292 44.25 21.31 -25.17
N VAL A 293 44.50 20.01 -25.01
CA VAL A 293 44.63 19.38 -23.70
C VAL A 293 45.80 20.00 -22.93
N HIS A 294 46.94 20.20 -23.61
CA HIS A 294 48.10 20.86 -23.02
C HIS A 294 47.78 22.28 -22.58
N SER A 295 47.16 23.10 -23.44
CA SER A 295 46.82 24.50 -23.10
C SER A 295 45.80 24.60 -21.96
N LEU A 296 44.76 23.76 -21.96
CA LEU A 296 43.75 23.74 -20.90
C LEU A 296 44.37 23.42 -19.53
N VAL A 297 45.30 22.46 -19.45
CA VAL A 297 45.92 22.04 -18.19
C VAL A 297 47.01 23.01 -17.75
N THR A 298 47.93 23.40 -18.64
CA THR A 298 49.12 24.18 -18.28
C THR A 298 48.85 25.67 -18.16
N VAL A 299 48.07 26.24 -19.08
CA VAL A 299 47.81 27.69 -19.16
C VAL A 299 46.59 28.07 -18.33
N HIS A 300 45.50 27.31 -18.45
CA HIS A 300 44.21 27.64 -17.82
C HIS A 300 43.91 26.83 -16.56
N HIS A 301 44.87 26.01 -16.11
CA HIS A 301 44.79 25.21 -14.88
C HIS A 301 43.53 24.35 -14.75
N ALA A 302 43.10 23.72 -15.86
CA ALA A 302 42.03 22.73 -15.87
C ALA A 302 42.37 21.55 -14.96
N THR A 303 41.37 21.02 -14.26
CA THR A 303 41.55 19.83 -13.43
C THR A 303 41.71 18.60 -14.32
N ILE A 304 42.88 17.95 -14.26
CA ILE A 304 43.22 16.76 -15.06
C ILE A 304 42.30 15.59 -14.73
N ASP A 305 42.12 15.29 -13.44
CA ASP A 305 41.25 14.22 -12.95
C ASP A 305 39.82 14.71 -12.68
N ALA A 306 39.29 15.55 -13.58
CA ALA A 306 37.87 15.83 -13.59
C ALA A 306 37.09 14.52 -13.79
N LEU A 307 35.95 14.40 -13.11
CA LEU A 307 35.10 13.21 -13.20
C LEU A 307 33.77 13.52 -13.90
N THR A 308 33.42 12.66 -14.86
CA THR A 308 32.07 12.62 -15.46
C THR A 308 31.03 12.11 -14.45
N LEU A 309 29.75 12.11 -14.83
CA LEU A 309 28.71 11.45 -14.02
C LEU A 309 28.99 9.95 -13.83
N ARG A 310 29.58 9.29 -14.84
CA ARG A 310 30.03 7.88 -14.76
C ARG A 310 31.34 7.70 -14.00
N LYS A 311 31.84 8.76 -13.35
CA LYS A 311 33.14 8.83 -12.68
C LYS A 311 34.31 8.52 -13.60
N GLU A 312 34.19 8.87 -14.88
CA GLU A 312 35.26 8.65 -15.85
C GLU A 312 36.23 9.84 -15.86
N THR A 313 37.53 9.57 -15.98
CA THR A 313 38.59 10.58 -16.17
C THR A 313 38.85 10.86 -17.65
N ALA A 314 39.51 11.98 -17.96
CA ALA A 314 39.96 12.30 -19.32
C ALA A 314 40.85 11.18 -19.92
N LEU A 315 41.72 10.59 -19.10
CA LEU A 315 42.60 9.50 -19.50
C LEU A 315 41.82 8.23 -19.89
N GLN A 316 40.77 7.89 -19.15
CA GLN A 316 39.92 6.75 -19.45
C GLN A 316 39.16 6.91 -20.76
N LEU A 317 38.64 8.12 -21.03
CA LEU A 317 37.98 8.43 -22.30
C LEU A 317 38.96 8.39 -23.49
N ALA A 318 40.16 8.94 -23.32
CA ALA A 318 41.21 8.88 -24.33
C ALA A 318 41.64 7.42 -24.61
N ALA A 319 41.78 6.61 -23.56
CA ALA A 319 42.12 5.19 -23.68
C ALA A 319 41.04 4.37 -24.38
N GLY A 320 39.76 4.63 -24.09
CA GLY A 320 38.63 4.00 -24.76
C GLY A 320 38.48 4.41 -26.22
N ALA A 321 38.96 5.61 -26.60
CA ALA A 321 38.99 6.08 -27.99
C ALA A 321 40.28 5.70 -28.74
N GLY A 322 41.26 5.10 -28.06
CA GLY A 322 42.53 4.68 -28.68
C GLY A 322 43.52 5.83 -28.94
N GLN A 323 43.37 6.97 -28.27
CA GLN A 323 44.21 8.15 -28.49
C GLN A 323 45.56 8.03 -27.75
N LEU A 324 46.55 7.38 -28.39
CA LEU A 324 47.85 7.09 -27.80
C LEU A 324 48.59 8.36 -27.33
N ASP A 325 48.67 9.37 -28.20
CA ASP A 325 49.45 10.59 -27.93
C ASP A 325 48.85 11.38 -26.76
N VAL A 326 47.52 11.50 -26.70
CA VAL A 326 46.84 12.14 -25.57
C VAL A 326 46.99 11.32 -24.29
N CYS A 327 46.91 9.98 -24.36
CA CYS A 327 47.16 9.13 -23.19
C CYS A 327 48.59 9.31 -22.67
N SER A 328 49.58 9.40 -23.56
CA SER A 328 50.98 9.65 -23.17
C SER A 328 51.14 11.01 -22.49
N LEU A 329 50.59 12.07 -23.09
CA LEU A 329 50.62 13.42 -22.55
C LEU A 329 49.92 13.50 -21.18
N LEU A 330 48.74 12.90 -21.02
CA LEU A 330 48.01 12.91 -19.75
C LEU A 330 48.78 12.15 -18.65
N VAL A 331 49.41 11.02 -18.97
CA VAL A 331 50.26 10.27 -18.02
C VAL A 331 51.51 11.09 -17.65
N GLU A 332 52.13 11.78 -18.61
CA GLU A 332 53.27 12.69 -18.36
C GLU A 332 52.88 13.89 -17.48
N LEU A 333 51.68 14.43 -17.68
CA LEU A 333 51.11 15.51 -16.85
C LEU A 333 50.62 15.02 -15.47
N GLY A 334 50.76 13.73 -15.15
CA GLY A 334 50.48 13.16 -13.84
C GLY A 334 49.04 12.67 -13.63
N ALA A 335 48.28 12.36 -14.69
CA ALA A 335 46.94 11.80 -14.58
C ALA A 335 46.93 10.42 -13.88
N GLU A 336 45.91 10.15 -13.07
CA GLU A 336 45.82 8.90 -12.33
C GLU A 336 45.41 7.71 -13.23
N THR A 337 46.33 6.76 -13.44
CA THR A 337 46.08 5.51 -14.19
C THR A 337 45.23 4.49 -13.43
N SER A 338 45.20 4.58 -12.09
CA SER A 338 44.44 3.70 -11.21
C SER A 338 42.99 4.11 -10.99
N ALA A 339 42.60 5.31 -11.44
CA ALA A 339 41.24 5.80 -11.32
C ALA A 339 40.24 4.79 -11.91
N ALA A 340 39.11 4.61 -11.22
CA ALA A 340 38.11 3.63 -11.55
C ALA A 340 36.75 4.30 -11.78
N ASP A 341 36.06 3.90 -12.86
CA ASP A 341 34.72 4.39 -13.19
C ASP A 341 33.63 3.80 -12.26
N GLU A 342 32.36 4.09 -12.53
CA GLU A 342 31.24 3.49 -11.80
C GLU A 342 31.18 1.96 -11.86
N LEU A 343 31.74 1.31 -12.88
CA LEU A 343 31.82 -0.14 -13.00
C LEU A 343 33.15 -0.69 -12.46
N GLY A 344 33.99 0.16 -11.87
CA GLY A 344 35.33 -0.20 -11.40
C GLY A 344 36.34 -0.43 -12.53
N ARG A 345 36.01 -0.05 -13.77
CA ARG A 345 36.91 -0.16 -14.92
C ARG A 345 37.98 0.93 -14.84
N LYS A 346 39.21 0.53 -15.15
CA LYS A 346 40.37 1.42 -15.25
C LYS A 346 40.64 1.70 -16.72
N ALA A 347 41.55 2.64 -17.02
CA ALA A 347 41.88 2.98 -18.41
C ALA A 347 42.31 1.76 -19.25
N ILE A 348 43.05 0.81 -18.64
CA ILE A 348 43.44 -0.44 -19.31
C ILE A 348 42.25 -1.35 -19.66
N HIS A 349 41.19 -1.37 -18.85
CA HIS A 349 39.99 -2.18 -19.10
C HIS A 349 39.22 -1.64 -20.31
N LEU A 350 39.12 -0.31 -20.45
CA LEU A 350 38.46 0.34 -21.58
C LEU A 350 39.25 0.16 -22.88
N ALA A 351 40.59 0.27 -22.82
CA ALA A 351 41.45 -0.01 -23.96
C ALA A 351 41.33 -1.48 -24.41
N ALA A 352 41.27 -2.43 -23.47
CA ALA A 352 41.07 -3.84 -23.77
C ALA A 352 39.70 -4.15 -24.39
N GLN A 353 38.66 -3.45 -23.93
CA GLN A 353 37.30 -3.58 -24.43
C GLN A 353 37.19 -3.23 -25.93
N GLN A 354 37.96 -2.25 -26.41
CA GLN A 354 37.96 -1.78 -27.80
C GLN A 354 39.14 -2.31 -28.63
N ASN A 355 39.85 -3.34 -28.14
CA ASN A 355 41.02 -3.95 -28.77
C ASN A 355 42.18 -2.97 -29.10
N HIS A 356 42.43 -1.97 -28.23
CA HIS A 356 43.54 -1.01 -28.40
C HIS A 356 44.84 -1.51 -27.76
N SER A 357 45.51 -2.44 -28.45
CA SER A 357 46.72 -3.13 -27.93
C SER A 357 47.90 -2.19 -27.62
N GLU A 358 48.13 -1.15 -28.41
CA GLU A 358 49.23 -0.19 -28.17
C GLU A 358 49.01 0.68 -26.92
N VAL A 359 47.76 1.06 -26.64
CA VAL A 359 47.42 1.80 -25.41
C VAL A 359 47.59 0.90 -24.18
N VAL A 360 47.15 -0.37 -24.28
CA VAL A 360 47.39 -1.37 -23.22
C VAL A 360 48.89 -1.54 -22.98
N ARG A 361 49.68 -1.65 -24.05
CA ARG A 361 51.15 -1.76 -23.96
C ARG A 361 51.79 -0.54 -23.29
N LEU A 362 51.32 0.68 -23.60
CA LEU A 362 51.78 1.90 -22.94
C LEU A 362 51.52 1.84 -21.43
N PHE A 363 50.29 1.50 -21.03
CA PHE A 363 49.95 1.42 -19.60
C PHE A 363 50.73 0.33 -18.86
N LEU A 364 50.98 -0.83 -19.48
CA LEU A 364 51.78 -1.90 -18.88
C LEU A 364 53.26 -1.54 -18.75
N LYS A 365 53.79 -0.74 -19.68
CA LYS A 365 55.16 -0.23 -19.61
C LYS A 365 55.35 0.74 -18.44
N HIS A 366 54.36 1.61 -18.17
CA HIS A 366 54.41 2.56 -17.06
C HIS A 366 54.04 1.92 -15.71
N GLN A 367 53.05 1.02 -15.67
CA GLN A 367 52.57 0.38 -14.45
C GLN A 367 52.16 -1.10 -14.69
N PRO A 368 53.06 -2.07 -14.46
CA PRO A 368 52.79 -3.49 -14.71
C PRO A 368 51.74 -4.09 -13.76
N ALA A 369 51.55 -3.50 -12.58
CA ALA A 369 50.55 -3.96 -11.61
C ALA A 369 49.09 -3.86 -12.12
N LEU A 370 48.84 -3.10 -13.20
CA LEU A 370 47.50 -2.93 -13.76
C LEU A 370 46.93 -4.20 -14.42
N VAL A 371 47.76 -5.19 -14.78
CA VAL A 371 47.29 -6.45 -15.42
C VAL A 371 46.31 -7.22 -14.52
N LEU A 372 46.58 -7.23 -13.21
CA LEU A 372 45.77 -7.93 -12.20
C LEU A 372 44.63 -7.09 -11.64
N ALA A 373 44.49 -5.85 -12.11
CA ALA A 373 43.36 -5.03 -11.70
C ALA A 373 42.07 -5.70 -12.17
N ALA A 374 41.07 -5.71 -11.28
CA ALA A 374 39.75 -6.23 -11.58
C ALA A 374 38.71 -5.11 -11.48
N ASN A 375 37.68 -5.19 -12.31
CA ASN A 375 36.52 -4.31 -12.21
C ASN A 375 35.59 -4.74 -11.06
N LYS A 376 34.43 -4.08 -10.87
CA LYS A 376 33.45 -4.47 -9.84
C LYS A 376 32.92 -5.88 -10.03
N ASP A 377 32.79 -6.32 -11.28
CA ASP A 377 32.39 -7.69 -11.61
C ASP A 377 33.51 -8.70 -11.36
N GLY A 378 34.71 -8.27 -10.93
CA GLY A 378 35.87 -9.11 -10.71
C GLY A 378 36.58 -9.56 -11.98
N ASN A 379 36.19 -9.04 -13.15
CA ASN A 379 36.84 -9.29 -14.43
C ASN A 379 38.17 -8.52 -14.52
N THR A 380 39.25 -9.22 -14.84
CA THR A 380 40.54 -8.62 -15.20
C THR A 380 40.56 -8.18 -16.66
N CYS A 381 41.63 -7.50 -17.08
CA CYS A 381 41.88 -7.15 -18.47
C CYS A 381 41.74 -8.34 -19.43
N ALA A 382 42.29 -9.51 -19.07
CA ALA A 382 42.21 -10.73 -19.89
C ALA A 382 40.77 -11.25 -20.04
N HIS A 383 39.96 -11.16 -18.97
CA HIS A 383 38.55 -11.56 -19.00
C HIS A 383 37.74 -10.68 -19.97
N ILE A 384 37.94 -9.36 -19.93
CA ILE A 384 37.26 -8.41 -20.82
C ILE A 384 37.71 -8.63 -22.27
N ALA A 385 39.02 -8.78 -22.49
CA ALA A 385 39.56 -9.05 -23.82
C ALA A 385 39.01 -10.36 -24.42
N ALA A 386 38.88 -11.41 -23.60
CA ALA A 386 38.30 -12.67 -24.02
C ALA A 386 36.79 -12.56 -24.34
N MET A 387 36.04 -11.82 -23.52
CA MET A 387 34.61 -11.59 -23.71
C MET A 387 34.29 -10.78 -24.98
N GLN A 388 35.16 -9.85 -25.38
CA GLN A 388 34.95 -8.96 -26.53
C GLN A 388 35.63 -9.46 -27.82
N GLY A 389 36.48 -10.50 -27.72
CA GLY A 389 37.20 -11.02 -28.87
C GLY A 389 38.46 -10.23 -29.24
N SER A 390 39.05 -9.51 -28.28
CA SER A 390 40.25 -8.69 -28.47
C SER A 390 41.51 -9.55 -28.57
N VAL A 391 41.70 -10.18 -29.74
CA VAL A 391 42.81 -11.11 -30.03
C VAL A 391 44.17 -10.44 -29.82
N ASP A 392 44.36 -9.23 -30.36
CA ASP A 392 45.64 -8.53 -30.29
C ASP A 392 46.03 -8.19 -28.85
N VAL A 393 45.06 -7.71 -28.06
CA VAL A 393 45.27 -7.43 -26.64
C VAL A 393 45.63 -8.72 -25.89
N LEU A 394 44.94 -9.83 -26.12
CA LEU A 394 45.26 -11.12 -25.49
C LEU A 394 46.66 -11.62 -25.87
N GLN A 395 47.04 -11.54 -27.14
CA GLN A 395 48.39 -11.92 -27.57
C GLN A 395 49.46 -11.04 -26.91
N GLN A 396 49.22 -9.74 -26.77
CA GLN A 396 50.15 -8.87 -26.04
C GLN A 396 50.20 -9.23 -24.54
N LEU A 397 49.06 -9.51 -23.90
CA LEU A 397 49.03 -9.95 -22.51
C LEU A 397 49.76 -11.28 -22.30
N MET A 398 49.60 -12.25 -23.22
CA MET A 398 50.31 -13.54 -23.18
C MET A 398 51.84 -13.38 -23.29
N LYS A 399 52.31 -12.39 -24.05
CA LYS A 399 53.75 -12.06 -24.14
C LYS A 399 54.30 -11.50 -22.83
N PHE A 400 53.47 -10.83 -22.02
CA PHE A 400 53.85 -10.34 -20.70
C PHE A 400 53.75 -11.44 -19.64
N ASP A 401 52.57 -12.03 -19.46
CA ASP A 401 52.29 -13.05 -18.44
C ASP A 401 51.24 -14.07 -18.92
N LEU A 402 51.68 -15.29 -19.22
CA LEU A 402 50.83 -16.37 -19.70
C LEU A 402 49.82 -16.87 -18.64
N SER A 403 50.24 -16.95 -17.38
CA SER A 403 49.45 -17.53 -16.28
C SER A 403 48.18 -16.73 -15.97
N ILE A 404 48.22 -15.41 -16.16
CA ILE A 404 47.08 -14.53 -15.94
C ILE A 404 46.01 -14.75 -17.01
N VAL A 405 46.38 -15.21 -18.21
CA VAL A 405 45.43 -15.42 -19.30
C VAL A 405 44.81 -16.82 -19.25
N THR A 406 45.54 -17.83 -18.76
CA THR A 406 45.07 -19.22 -18.77
C THR A 406 44.34 -19.64 -17.49
N ALA A 407 44.80 -19.18 -16.32
CA ALA A 407 44.33 -19.66 -15.02
C ALA A 407 43.62 -18.60 -14.17
N SER A 408 43.53 -17.34 -14.62
CA SER A 408 42.84 -16.31 -13.84
C SER A 408 41.37 -16.65 -13.68
N ARG A 409 40.87 -16.53 -12.46
CA ARG A 409 39.45 -16.67 -12.16
C ARG A 409 38.88 -15.33 -11.73
N ASN A 410 37.75 -14.99 -12.28
CA ASN A 410 36.96 -13.87 -11.81
C ASN A 410 36.52 -14.12 -10.34
N ARG A 411 36.63 -13.11 -9.47
CA ARG A 411 36.16 -13.15 -8.07
C ARG A 411 34.65 -13.40 -7.91
N THR A 412 33.80 -12.98 -8.84
CA THR A 412 32.34 -13.05 -8.68
C THR A 412 31.75 -14.35 -9.24
N SER A 413 32.11 -14.70 -10.46
CA SER A 413 31.59 -15.84 -11.21
C SER A 413 32.52 -17.04 -11.25
N GLU A 414 33.77 -16.91 -10.77
CA GLU A 414 34.84 -17.91 -10.93
C GLU A 414 35.07 -18.34 -12.40
N SER A 415 34.62 -17.51 -13.36
CA SER A 415 34.82 -17.74 -14.79
C SER A 415 36.28 -17.54 -15.16
N THR A 416 36.79 -18.37 -16.07
CA THR A 416 38.09 -18.21 -16.72
C THR A 416 37.94 -17.37 -17.99
N PRO A 417 39.02 -16.84 -18.58
CA PRO A 417 38.95 -16.19 -19.89
C PRO A 417 38.37 -17.11 -20.97
N LEU A 418 38.62 -18.43 -20.90
CA LEU A 418 38.04 -19.41 -21.81
C LEU A 418 36.50 -19.48 -21.68
N HIS A 419 35.95 -19.41 -20.46
CA HIS A 419 34.51 -19.33 -20.24
C HIS A 419 33.90 -18.11 -20.92
N LEU A 420 34.53 -16.94 -20.78
CA LEU A 420 34.01 -15.70 -21.33
C LEU A 420 34.19 -15.61 -22.85
N ALA A 421 35.26 -16.20 -23.39
CA ALA A 421 35.45 -16.32 -24.84
C ALA A 421 34.39 -17.24 -25.47
N ALA A 422 34.08 -18.36 -24.80
CA ALA A 422 33.02 -19.25 -25.23
C ALA A 422 31.63 -18.63 -25.07
N GLU A 423 31.43 -17.78 -24.06
CA GLU A 423 30.20 -17.00 -23.88
C GLU A 423 30.04 -15.93 -24.98
N GLY A 424 31.12 -15.22 -25.33
CA GLY A 424 31.15 -14.21 -26.39
C GLY A 424 31.13 -14.77 -27.83
N GLY A 425 31.39 -16.07 -28.01
CA GLY A 425 31.37 -16.72 -29.32
C GLY A 425 32.65 -16.52 -30.14
N HIS A 426 33.76 -16.15 -29.50
CA HIS A 426 35.00 -15.81 -30.19
C HIS A 426 35.89 -17.04 -30.40
N ALA A 427 35.64 -17.77 -31.48
CA ALA A 427 36.35 -19.01 -31.83
C ALA A 427 37.87 -18.84 -31.92
N ASP A 428 38.35 -17.72 -32.47
CA ASP A 428 39.80 -17.44 -32.58
C ASP A 428 40.45 -17.28 -31.21
N VAL A 429 39.78 -16.59 -30.29
CA VAL A 429 40.26 -16.45 -28.91
C VAL A 429 40.25 -17.80 -28.19
N VAL A 430 39.17 -18.58 -28.34
CA VAL A 430 39.07 -19.94 -27.77
C VAL A 430 40.22 -20.81 -28.26
N LYS A 431 40.53 -20.79 -29.56
CA LYS A 431 41.64 -21.53 -30.14
C LYS A 431 42.98 -21.12 -29.53
N ILE A 432 43.27 -19.81 -29.47
CA ILE A 432 44.52 -19.29 -28.88
C ILE A 432 44.63 -19.67 -27.39
N LEU A 433 43.54 -19.61 -26.64
CA LEU A 433 43.52 -20.00 -25.22
C LEU A 433 43.75 -21.50 -25.01
N LEU A 434 43.19 -22.36 -25.87
CA LEU A 434 43.41 -23.81 -25.83
C LEU A 434 44.86 -24.16 -26.21
N GLU A 435 45.42 -23.54 -27.25
CA GLU A 435 46.83 -23.67 -27.63
C GLU A 435 47.77 -23.20 -26.51
N ALA A 436 47.37 -22.18 -25.75
CA ALA A 436 48.08 -21.69 -24.57
C ALA A 436 47.95 -22.60 -23.32
N GLY A 437 47.15 -23.66 -23.38
CA GLY A 437 47.00 -24.65 -22.30
C GLY A 437 45.82 -24.42 -21.34
N ALA A 438 44.80 -23.66 -21.73
CA ALA A 438 43.57 -23.52 -20.94
C ALA A 438 42.75 -24.82 -20.90
N LEU A 439 42.22 -25.18 -19.73
CA LEU A 439 41.45 -26.42 -19.54
C LEU A 439 39.96 -26.21 -19.86
N PRO A 440 39.35 -26.98 -20.78
CA PRO A 440 37.92 -26.84 -21.12
C PRO A 440 36.97 -27.46 -20.07
N GLN A 441 37.50 -28.26 -19.14
CA GLN A 441 36.75 -28.95 -18.08
C GLN A 441 36.55 -28.10 -16.82
N ASP A 442 37.19 -26.93 -16.74
CA ASP A 442 37.02 -26.04 -15.61
C ASP A 442 35.55 -25.62 -15.51
N GLU A 443 35.03 -25.57 -14.28
CA GLU A 443 33.67 -25.13 -14.01
C GLU A 443 33.69 -23.74 -13.39
N ASN A 444 32.76 -22.89 -13.81
CA ASN A 444 32.49 -21.62 -13.14
C ASN A 444 31.64 -21.82 -11.86
N LYS A 445 31.33 -20.75 -11.13
CA LYS A 445 30.50 -20.80 -9.92
C LYS A 445 29.10 -21.37 -10.16
N ALA A 446 28.56 -21.18 -11.37
CA ALA A 446 27.28 -21.76 -11.78
C ALA A 446 27.37 -23.23 -12.20
N GLY A 447 28.59 -23.79 -12.27
CA GLY A 447 28.83 -25.16 -12.70
C GLY A 447 28.95 -25.34 -14.20
N PHE A 448 28.93 -24.28 -15.00
CA PHE A 448 29.08 -24.42 -16.44
C PHE A 448 30.54 -24.57 -16.84
N THR A 449 30.80 -25.49 -17.76
CA THR A 449 32.05 -25.58 -18.53
C THR A 449 31.99 -24.68 -19.77
N ALA A 450 33.13 -24.43 -20.42
CA ALA A 450 33.20 -23.59 -21.61
C ALA A 450 32.27 -24.08 -22.74
N ILE A 451 32.18 -25.40 -22.95
CA ILE A 451 31.30 -25.98 -23.97
C ILE A 451 29.82 -25.81 -23.63
N GLN A 452 29.46 -25.87 -22.35
CA GLN A 452 28.07 -25.64 -21.92
C GLN A 452 27.67 -24.16 -22.07
N LEU A 453 28.60 -23.22 -21.86
CA LEU A 453 28.37 -21.80 -22.15
C LEU A 453 28.22 -21.53 -23.66
N ALA A 454 29.03 -22.18 -24.49
CA ALA A 454 28.86 -22.12 -25.95
C ALA A 454 27.51 -22.72 -26.40
N ALA A 455 27.14 -23.87 -25.81
CA ALA A 455 25.85 -24.53 -26.06
C ALA A 455 24.65 -23.73 -25.57
N LYS A 456 24.80 -22.96 -24.49
CA LYS A 456 23.78 -22.03 -24.00
C LYS A 456 23.55 -20.86 -24.98
N ASN A 457 24.64 -20.29 -25.48
CA ASN A 457 24.58 -19.06 -26.29
C ASN A 457 24.43 -19.28 -27.80
N GLY A 458 24.52 -20.53 -28.28
CA GLY A 458 24.27 -20.82 -29.70
C GLY A 458 25.52 -20.79 -30.58
N HIS A 459 26.72 -20.97 -30.02
CA HIS A 459 27.97 -20.79 -30.75
C HIS A 459 28.52 -22.10 -31.34
N ASN A 460 28.00 -22.55 -32.49
CA ASN A 460 28.39 -23.81 -33.13
C ASN A 460 29.90 -23.89 -33.42
N VAL A 461 30.48 -22.82 -33.97
CA VAL A 461 31.91 -22.77 -34.33
C VAL A 461 32.81 -22.96 -33.11
N VAL A 462 32.40 -22.43 -31.95
CA VAL A 462 33.13 -22.61 -30.70
C VAL A 462 33.02 -24.06 -30.20
N ILE A 463 31.85 -24.68 -30.34
CA ILE A 463 31.65 -26.10 -30.01
C ILE A 463 32.51 -26.99 -30.90
N ASP A 464 32.60 -26.69 -32.19
CA ASP A 464 33.49 -27.39 -33.12
C ASP A 464 34.96 -27.31 -32.67
N VAL A 465 35.44 -26.10 -32.35
CA VAL A 465 36.83 -25.90 -31.87
C VAL A 465 37.09 -26.63 -30.55
N LEU A 466 36.14 -26.59 -29.59
CA LEU A 466 36.28 -27.28 -28.31
C LEU A 466 36.22 -28.81 -28.45
N ARG A 467 35.39 -29.31 -29.38
CA ARG A 467 35.32 -30.73 -29.72
C ARG A 467 36.63 -31.21 -30.35
N ASP A 468 37.14 -30.48 -31.33
CA ASP A 468 38.36 -30.85 -32.05
C ASP A 468 39.57 -30.87 -31.10
N ALA A 469 39.58 -30.03 -30.06
CA ALA A 469 40.57 -30.06 -29.00
C ALA A 469 40.38 -31.23 -28.01
N SER A 470 39.15 -31.61 -27.68
CA SER A 470 38.86 -32.73 -26.77
C SER A 470 37.47 -33.34 -26.98
N PRO A 471 37.34 -34.53 -27.60
CA PRO A 471 36.03 -35.12 -27.93
C PRO A 471 35.22 -35.56 -26.71
N ASP A 472 35.87 -35.93 -25.61
CA ASP A 472 35.23 -36.44 -24.39
C ASP A 472 34.42 -35.36 -23.64
N THR A 473 34.56 -34.08 -24.00
CA THR A 473 33.90 -32.95 -23.33
C THR A 473 32.40 -32.85 -23.61
N LEU A 474 31.91 -33.43 -24.71
CA LEU A 474 30.49 -33.40 -25.09
C LEU A 474 29.60 -34.25 -24.15
N SER A 475 30.12 -35.37 -23.67
CA SER A 475 29.40 -36.25 -22.73
C SER A 475 29.58 -35.86 -21.28
N TYR A 476 30.47 -34.92 -20.97
CA TYR A 476 30.78 -34.54 -19.60
C TYR A 476 29.58 -33.86 -18.93
N ALA A 477 29.10 -34.46 -17.84
CA ALA A 477 28.13 -33.84 -16.96
C ALA A 477 28.86 -32.93 -15.96
N SER A 478 28.36 -31.71 -15.80
CA SER A 478 28.87 -30.80 -14.77
C SER A 478 28.69 -31.40 -13.38
N ARG A 479 29.73 -31.33 -12.54
CA ARG A 479 29.64 -31.86 -11.16
C ARG A 479 28.64 -31.09 -10.31
N ARG A 480 28.46 -29.79 -10.59
CA ARG A 480 27.55 -28.93 -9.82
C ARG A 480 26.11 -29.06 -10.28
N THR A 481 25.84 -29.02 -11.58
CA THR A 481 24.46 -29.03 -12.12
C THR A 481 23.96 -30.42 -12.50
N GLY A 482 24.85 -31.39 -12.73
CA GLY A 482 24.50 -32.72 -13.23
C GLY A 482 24.04 -32.74 -14.70
N LEU A 483 24.10 -31.60 -15.39
CA LEU A 483 23.68 -31.47 -16.79
C LEU A 483 24.87 -31.64 -17.74
N ASN A 484 24.61 -32.26 -18.90
CA ASN A 484 25.54 -32.27 -20.03
C ASN A 484 25.27 -31.09 -20.98
N SER A 485 26.11 -30.91 -22.00
CA SER A 485 25.89 -29.86 -23.01
C SER A 485 24.55 -29.99 -23.73
N LEU A 486 24.10 -31.21 -24.06
CA LEU A 486 22.82 -31.45 -24.74
C LEU A 486 21.61 -30.99 -23.92
N HIS A 487 21.62 -31.22 -22.61
CA HIS A 487 20.61 -30.74 -21.68
C HIS A 487 20.54 -29.20 -21.69
N VAL A 488 21.70 -28.55 -21.66
CA VAL A 488 21.80 -27.08 -21.69
C VAL A 488 21.30 -26.54 -23.03
N ALA A 489 21.76 -27.09 -24.16
CA ALA A 489 21.30 -26.69 -25.49
C ALA A 489 19.78 -26.86 -25.66
N ALA A 490 19.23 -27.96 -25.15
CA ALA A 490 17.80 -28.22 -25.18
C ALA A 490 16.99 -27.26 -24.29
N CYS A 491 17.54 -26.88 -23.13
CA CYS A 491 16.93 -25.92 -22.20
C CYS A 491 16.90 -24.48 -22.74
N TYR A 492 17.85 -24.11 -23.60
CA TYR A 492 17.95 -22.76 -24.18
C TYR A 492 17.48 -22.68 -25.64
N GLY A 493 16.89 -23.77 -26.17
CA GLY A 493 16.24 -23.74 -27.49
C GLY A 493 17.17 -23.77 -28.70
N GLN A 494 18.42 -24.18 -28.53
CA GLN A 494 19.42 -24.16 -29.59
C GLN A 494 19.25 -25.35 -30.56
N SER A 495 18.27 -25.28 -31.46
CA SER A 495 17.87 -26.40 -32.33
C SER A 495 18.98 -26.93 -33.24
N GLU A 496 19.82 -26.03 -33.76
CA GLU A 496 20.95 -26.40 -34.63
C GLU A 496 22.00 -27.19 -33.85
N ILE A 497 22.38 -26.69 -32.68
CA ILE A 497 23.31 -27.37 -31.77
C ILE A 497 22.76 -28.71 -31.30
N VAL A 498 21.48 -28.77 -30.93
CA VAL A 498 20.84 -30.03 -30.52
C VAL A 498 20.92 -31.03 -31.68
N ARG A 499 20.66 -30.62 -32.92
CA ARG A 499 20.75 -31.52 -34.08
C ARG A 499 22.17 -32.06 -34.29
N GLU A 500 23.17 -31.20 -34.20
CA GLU A 500 24.58 -31.61 -34.33
C GLU A 500 25.01 -32.51 -33.17
N MET A 501 24.62 -32.18 -31.94
CA MET A 501 24.98 -32.96 -30.75
C MET A 501 24.30 -34.33 -30.68
N LEU A 502 23.09 -34.47 -31.25
CA LEU A 502 22.39 -35.76 -31.31
C LEU A 502 23.12 -36.82 -32.14
N ALA A 503 24.07 -36.44 -33.01
CA ALA A 503 24.93 -37.38 -33.72
C ALA A 503 25.95 -38.06 -32.79
N TYR A 504 26.28 -37.43 -31.65
CA TYR A 504 27.34 -37.87 -30.74
C TYR A 504 26.81 -38.28 -29.36
N VAL A 505 25.76 -37.62 -28.87
CA VAL A 505 25.17 -37.85 -27.54
C VAL A 505 23.76 -38.44 -27.70
N PRO A 506 23.44 -39.57 -27.04
CA PRO A 506 22.10 -40.15 -27.10
C PRO A 506 21.03 -39.20 -26.54
N ALA A 507 19.87 -39.13 -27.18
CA ALA A 507 18.76 -38.26 -26.78
C ALA A 507 18.13 -38.64 -25.42
N GLY A 508 18.27 -39.91 -25.01
CA GLY A 508 17.73 -40.46 -23.77
C GLY A 508 18.65 -40.35 -22.55
N VAL A 509 19.77 -39.62 -22.65
CA VAL A 509 20.71 -39.45 -21.51
C VAL A 509 19.98 -38.76 -20.35
N ARG A 510 20.22 -39.25 -19.14
CA ARG A 510 19.63 -38.72 -17.90
C ARG A 510 20.64 -37.84 -17.19
N SER A 511 20.19 -36.72 -16.63
CA SER A 511 21.02 -35.87 -15.80
C SER A 511 21.49 -36.59 -14.54
N GLU A 512 22.72 -36.33 -14.14
CA GLU A 512 23.28 -36.79 -12.87
C GLU A 512 22.71 -35.97 -11.70
N ALA A 513 22.92 -36.44 -10.47
CA ALA A 513 22.46 -35.70 -9.30
C ALA A 513 23.36 -34.46 -9.08
N PRO A 514 22.80 -33.24 -8.97
CA PRO A 514 23.59 -32.05 -8.71
C PRO A 514 24.25 -32.13 -7.32
N THR A 515 25.59 -31.97 -7.25
CA THR A 515 26.35 -32.05 -5.98
C THR A 515 26.12 -30.82 -5.09
N SER A 516 25.70 -29.69 -5.68
CA SER A 516 25.55 -28.42 -4.97
C SER A 516 24.10 -27.95 -4.97
N LEU A 517 23.50 -27.87 -3.77
CA LEU A 517 22.26 -27.13 -3.49
C LEU A 517 22.45 -25.60 -3.57
N SER A 518 23.58 -25.10 -4.11
CA SER A 518 23.72 -23.67 -4.35
C SER A 518 22.66 -23.26 -5.36
N GLY A 519 21.82 -22.27 -5.02
CA GLY A 519 20.74 -21.71 -5.86
C GLY A 519 21.22 -21.01 -7.13
N SER A 520 22.08 -21.70 -7.87
CA SER A 520 22.70 -21.40 -9.15
C SER A 520 22.49 -22.58 -10.10
N GLY A 521 21.51 -23.45 -9.84
CA GLY A 521 21.03 -24.38 -10.83
C GLY A 521 20.44 -23.61 -12.02
N VAL A 522 20.54 -24.21 -13.21
CA VAL A 522 20.05 -23.62 -14.48
C VAL A 522 18.59 -23.17 -14.39
N LEU A 523 17.82 -23.83 -13.51
CA LEU A 523 16.42 -23.54 -13.23
C LEU A 523 16.18 -23.61 -11.71
N ARG A 524 16.05 -22.45 -11.05
CA ARG A 524 15.77 -22.32 -9.60
C ARG A 524 14.58 -23.17 -9.12
N GLU A 525 13.65 -23.45 -10.03
CA GLU A 525 12.44 -24.20 -9.80
C GLU A 525 12.59 -25.73 -9.86
N LEU A 526 13.70 -26.21 -10.44
CA LEU A 526 14.08 -27.61 -10.57
C LEU A 526 15.38 -27.92 -9.80
N ASP A 527 15.78 -27.03 -8.88
CA ASP A 527 16.96 -27.22 -8.04
C ASP A 527 16.84 -28.53 -7.24
N GLY A 528 17.83 -29.41 -7.40
CA GLY A 528 17.86 -30.72 -6.76
C GLY A 528 17.31 -31.86 -7.60
N GLU A 529 16.58 -31.60 -8.70
CA GLU A 529 16.07 -32.68 -9.57
C GLU A 529 17.21 -33.46 -10.23
N ALA A 530 17.12 -34.79 -10.16
CA ALA A 530 18.01 -35.71 -10.86
C ALA A 530 17.23 -36.52 -11.89
N GLY A 531 17.93 -37.03 -12.90
CA GLY A 531 17.36 -37.92 -13.90
C GLY A 531 16.45 -37.24 -14.92
N LEU A 532 16.60 -35.93 -15.15
CA LEU A 532 15.92 -35.21 -16.21
C LEU A 532 16.48 -35.64 -17.57
N THR A 533 15.62 -35.70 -18.59
CA THR A 533 16.04 -35.91 -19.98
C THR A 533 16.13 -34.56 -20.70
N PRO A 534 16.81 -34.46 -21.84
CA PRO A 534 16.78 -33.25 -22.67
C PRO A 534 15.34 -32.85 -23.06
N LEU A 535 14.44 -33.82 -23.21
CA LEU A 535 13.02 -33.58 -23.49
C LEU A 535 12.32 -32.88 -22.34
N HIS A 536 12.65 -33.20 -21.08
CA HIS A 536 12.10 -32.51 -19.91
C HIS A 536 12.46 -31.03 -19.90
N LEU A 537 13.72 -30.71 -20.19
CA LEU A 537 14.20 -29.33 -20.23
C LEU A 537 13.66 -28.56 -21.43
N ALA A 538 13.61 -29.18 -22.61
CA ALA A 538 12.98 -28.58 -23.80
C ALA A 538 11.48 -28.33 -23.60
N SER A 539 10.81 -29.23 -22.87
CA SER A 539 9.40 -29.05 -22.53
C SER A 539 9.18 -27.91 -21.54
N TYR A 540 10.13 -27.70 -20.62
CA TYR A 540 10.11 -26.60 -19.68
C TYR A 540 10.43 -25.25 -20.33
N SER A 541 11.35 -25.19 -21.31
CA SER A 541 11.69 -23.96 -22.02
C SER A 541 10.67 -23.56 -23.08
N GLY A 542 9.94 -24.54 -23.62
CA GLY A 542 8.87 -24.33 -24.59
C GLY A 542 9.28 -24.40 -26.05
N ASP A 543 10.50 -24.86 -26.33
CA ASP A 543 11.05 -24.84 -27.68
C ASP A 543 10.47 -25.97 -28.54
N GLU A 544 9.44 -25.62 -29.31
CA GLU A 544 8.69 -26.55 -30.14
C GLU A 544 9.58 -27.31 -31.13
N ASN A 545 10.55 -26.62 -31.74
CA ASN A 545 11.46 -27.22 -32.71
C ASN A 545 12.38 -28.27 -32.06
N VAL A 546 12.91 -27.97 -30.87
CA VAL A 546 13.75 -28.90 -30.11
C VAL A 546 12.92 -30.10 -29.65
N VAL A 547 11.71 -29.88 -29.15
CA VAL A 547 10.80 -30.97 -28.75
C VAL A 547 10.48 -31.87 -29.94
N ARG A 548 10.18 -31.31 -31.13
CA ARG A 548 9.95 -32.10 -32.35
C ARG A 548 11.18 -32.90 -32.77
N LEU A 549 12.38 -32.31 -32.70
CA LEU A 549 13.64 -33.01 -33.00
C LEU A 549 13.86 -34.18 -32.03
N LEU A 550 13.68 -33.95 -30.73
CA LEU A 550 13.85 -34.97 -29.70
C LEU A 550 12.80 -36.09 -29.81
N LEU A 551 11.53 -35.77 -30.05
CA LEU A 551 10.47 -36.78 -30.22
C LEU A 551 10.65 -37.66 -31.47
N ASN A 552 11.36 -37.18 -32.49
CA ASN A 552 11.70 -37.95 -33.68
C ASN A 552 13.06 -38.69 -33.57
N SER A 553 13.81 -38.45 -32.50
CA SER A 553 15.11 -39.10 -32.26
C SER A 553 14.95 -40.46 -31.57
N ALA A 554 15.88 -41.37 -31.84
CA ALA A 554 15.84 -42.72 -31.27
C ALA A 554 16.12 -42.71 -29.75
N GLY A 555 15.32 -43.46 -28.99
CA GLY A 555 15.53 -43.67 -27.55
C GLY A 555 14.77 -42.72 -26.61
N VAL A 556 14.00 -41.76 -27.12
CA VAL A 556 13.18 -40.86 -26.30
C VAL A 556 11.85 -41.53 -25.93
N THR A 557 11.59 -41.62 -24.63
CA THR A 557 10.31 -42.09 -24.08
C THR A 557 9.62 -40.94 -23.36
N VAL A 558 8.39 -40.62 -23.78
CA VAL A 558 7.66 -39.41 -23.36
C VAL A 558 7.15 -39.51 -21.92
N ASP A 559 6.90 -40.73 -21.46
CA ASP A 559 6.28 -41.03 -20.17
C ASP A 559 7.29 -41.20 -19.03
N GLN A 560 8.59 -40.92 -19.28
CA GLN A 560 9.63 -41.09 -18.27
C GLN A 560 9.49 -40.07 -17.14
N PRO A 561 9.42 -40.50 -15.86
CA PRO A 561 9.41 -39.58 -14.74
C PRO A 561 10.82 -39.12 -14.35
N SER A 562 10.92 -37.91 -13.79
CA SER A 562 12.12 -37.46 -13.07
C SER A 562 12.39 -38.34 -11.84
N ALA A 563 13.64 -38.41 -11.37
CA ALA A 563 14.01 -39.36 -10.32
C ALA A 563 13.47 -38.99 -8.92
N GLN A 564 13.31 -37.69 -8.63
CA GLN A 564 12.90 -37.23 -7.29
C GLN A 564 11.40 -36.91 -7.22
N ASN A 565 10.95 -35.89 -7.97
CA ASN A 565 9.56 -35.45 -7.90
C ASN A 565 8.64 -36.17 -8.88
N GLY A 566 9.17 -37.05 -9.75
CA GLY A 566 8.39 -37.84 -10.68
C GLY A 566 7.77 -37.05 -11.82
N PHE A 567 8.33 -35.88 -12.16
CA PHE A 567 7.78 -35.02 -13.22
C PHE A 567 7.92 -35.68 -14.59
N THR A 568 6.84 -35.65 -15.37
CA THR A 568 6.91 -35.98 -16.81
C THR A 568 7.13 -34.73 -17.66
N ALA A 569 7.48 -34.92 -18.94
CA ALA A 569 7.61 -33.82 -19.89
C ALA A 569 6.36 -32.92 -19.94
N LEU A 570 5.16 -33.51 -19.84
CA LEU A 570 3.91 -32.76 -19.84
C LEU A 570 3.75 -31.89 -18.58
N HIS A 571 4.11 -32.39 -17.39
CA HIS A 571 4.06 -31.57 -16.18
C HIS A 571 4.97 -30.35 -16.27
N LEU A 572 6.15 -30.50 -16.88
CA LEU A 572 7.09 -29.40 -17.09
C LEU A 572 6.59 -28.40 -18.14
N ALA A 573 5.96 -28.87 -19.23
CA ALA A 573 5.28 -27.99 -20.18
C ALA A 573 4.11 -27.22 -19.55
N CYS A 574 3.32 -27.90 -18.69
CA CYS A 574 2.26 -27.30 -17.90
C CYS A 574 2.77 -26.29 -16.88
N ARG A 575 3.99 -26.47 -16.36
CA ARG A 575 4.65 -25.52 -15.45
C ARG A 575 5.14 -24.27 -16.17
N GLY A 576 5.77 -24.44 -17.34
CA GLY A 576 6.28 -23.35 -18.18
C GLY A 576 5.22 -22.56 -18.94
N GLY A 577 4.01 -23.13 -19.15
CA GLY A 577 2.92 -22.45 -19.87
C GLY A 577 2.95 -22.68 -21.39
N HIS A 578 3.69 -23.66 -21.86
CA HIS A 578 3.88 -23.95 -23.28
C HIS A 578 2.78 -24.84 -23.88
N GLY A 579 1.64 -24.23 -24.23
CA GLY A 579 0.49 -24.93 -24.79
C GLY A 579 0.76 -25.67 -26.11
N ALA A 580 1.63 -25.13 -26.98
CA ALA A 580 2.01 -25.80 -28.23
C ALA A 580 2.77 -27.11 -27.96
N VAL A 581 3.73 -27.07 -27.03
CA VAL A 581 4.47 -28.27 -26.58
C VAL A 581 3.54 -29.27 -25.92
N ALA A 582 2.64 -28.82 -25.03
CA ALA A 582 1.64 -29.68 -24.42
C ALA A 582 0.77 -30.38 -25.47
N GLY A 583 0.33 -29.67 -26.51
CA GLY A 583 -0.41 -30.24 -27.64
C GLY A 583 0.40 -31.28 -28.42
N LEU A 584 1.68 -31.02 -28.68
CA LEU A 584 2.57 -31.99 -29.35
C LEU A 584 2.78 -33.25 -28.53
N LEU A 585 3.02 -33.13 -27.22
CA LEU A 585 3.20 -34.28 -26.33
C LEU A 585 1.91 -35.12 -26.27
N LEU A 586 0.75 -34.47 -26.15
CA LEU A 586 -0.55 -35.15 -26.13
C LEU A 586 -0.94 -35.78 -27.47
N SER A 587 -0.47 -35.22 -28.60
CA SER A 587 -0.64 -35.84 -29.92
C SER A 587 0.11 -37.17 -30.06
N ARG A 588 1.15 -37.40 -29.24
CA ARG A 588 1.94 -38.64 -29.23
C ARG A 588 1.46 -39.63 -28.17
N SER A 589 1.19 -39.19 -26.95
CA SER A 589 0.62 -40.04 -25.89
C SER A 589 -0.46 -39.33 -25.08
N THR A 590 -1.71 -39.80 -25.21
CA THR A 590 -2.86 -39.32 -24.42
C THR A 590 -2.84 -39.83 -22.98
N GLY A 591 -2.08 -40.91 -22.70
CA GLY A 591 -1.88 -41.45 -21.36
C GLY A 591 -1.25 -40.47 -20.37
N LEU A 592 -0.53 -39.45 -20.86
CA LEU A 592 0.09 -38.42 -20.03
C LEU A 592 -0.91 -37.53 -19.27
N LEU A 593 -2.19 -37.50 -19.69
CA LEU A 593 -3.23 -36.70 -19.03
C LEU A 593 -3.51 -37.16 -17.60
N THR A 594 -3.36 -38.46 -17.33
CA THR A 594 -3.71 -39.07 -16.03
C THR A 594 -2.49 -39.49 -15.22
N THR A 595 -1.28 -39.42 -15.80
CA THR A 595 -0.04 -39.75 -15.06
C THR A 595 0.15 -38.77 -13.92
N PRO A 596 0.24 -39.23 -12.66
CA PRO A 596 0.50 -38.35 -11.53
C PRO A 596 2.00 -38.15 -11.29
N ASP A 597 2.36 -36.97 -10.82
CA ASP A 597 3.67 -36.69 -10.23
C ASP A 597 3.90 -37.47 -8.92
N GLY A 598 5.10 -37.36 -8.35
CA GLY A 598 5.45 -37.88 -7.01
C GLY A 598 4.54 -37.41 -5.87
N HIS A 599 3.87 -36.26 -6.02
CA HIS A 599 2.86 -35.74 -5.09
C HIS A 599 1.41 -36.17 -5.41
N GLY A 600 1.18 -36.96 -6.46
CA GLY A 600 -0.18 -37.32 -6.92
C GLY A 600 -0.85 -36.26 -7.78
N ARG A 601 -0.15 -35.18 -8.15
CA ARG A 601 -0.69 -34.09 -8.96
C ARG A 601 -0.78 -34.53 -10.41
N SER A 602 -1.90 -34.24 -11.06
CA SER A 602 -2.03 -34.36 -12.52
C SER A 602 -1.47 -33.12 -13.23
N PRO A 603 -1.24 -33.16 -14.55
CA PRO A 603 -0.82 -31.99 -15.32
C PRO A 603 -1.76 -30.79 -15.17
N LEU A 604 -3.07 -31.07 -14.98
CA LEU A 604 -4.09 -30.04 -14.71
C LEU A 604 -3.83 -29.31 -13.39
N HIS A 605 -3.40 -30.01 -12.34
CA HIS A 605 -3.04 -29.40 -11.05
C HIS A 605 -1.86 -28.44 -11.20
N VAL A 606 -0.84 -28.82 -11.97
CA VAL A 606 0.35 -27.99 -12.21
C VAL A 606 -0.01 -26.77 -13.05
N ALA A 607 -0.76 -26.95 -14.14
CA ALA A 607 -1.23 -25.84 -14.97
C ALA A 607 -2.10 -24.84 -14.18
N ALA A 608 -2.95 -25.36 -13.28
CA ALA A 608 -3.78 -24.56 -12.38
C ALA A 608 -2.99 -23.77 -11.35
N ALA A 609 -1.96 -24.37 -10.78
CA ALA A 609 -1.09 -23.73 -9.78
C ALA A 609 -0.29 -22.56 -10.36
N HIS A 610 0.04 -22.60 -11.65
CA HIS A 610 0.80 -21.55 -12.34
C HIS A 610 -0.05 -20.59 -13.19
N GLY A 611 -1.36 -20.83 -13.29
CA GLY A 611 -2.31 -19.91 -13.91
C GLY A 611 -2.36 -19.96 -15.44
N HIS A 612 -1.89 -21.05 -16.06
CA HIS A 612 -1.80 -21.19 -17.51
C HIS A 612 -3.13 -21.60 -18.14
N GLY A 613 -4.06 -20.66 -18.24
CA GLY A 613 -5.44 -20.91 -18.72
C GLY A 613 -5.52 -21.60 -20.08
N ARG A 614 -4.68 -21.23 -21.05
CA ARG A 614 -4.68 -21.85 -22.39
C ARG A 614 -4.34 -23.34 -22.38
N ILE A 615 -3.44 -23.75 -21.49
CA ILE A 615 -3.10 -25.17 -21.30
C ILE A 615 -4.28 -25.90 -20.67
N VAL A 616 -4.96 -25.26 -19.72
CA VAL A 616 -6.08 -25.85 -19.01
C VAL A 616 -7.25 -26.08 -19.96
N GLU A 617 -7.57 -25.12 -20.83
CA GLU A 617 -8.53 -25.33 -21.92
C GLU A 617 -8.17 -26.54 -22.78
N LEU A 618 -6.88 -26.67 -23.12
CA LEU A 618 -6.39 -27.79 -23.93
C LEU A 618 -6.54 -29.12 -23.17
N LEU A 619 -6.10 -29.19 -21.91
CA LEU A 619 -6.17 -30.40 -21.08
C LEU A 619 -7.64 -30.83 -20.85
N LEU A 620 -8.53 -29.88 -20.55
CA LEU A 620 -9.96 -30.14 -20.37
C LEU A 620 -10.62 -30.55 -21.70
N GLY A 621 -10.25 -29.91 -22.81
CA GLY A 621 -10.71 -30.28 -24.15
C GLY A 621 -10.25 -31.67 -24.59
N GLN A 622 -9.13 -32.16 -24.07
CA GLN A 622 -8.62 -33.52 -24.28
C GLN A 622 -9.17 -34.55 -23.26
N GLY A 623 -10.06 -34.14 -22.35
CA GLY A 623 -10.76 -35.03 -21.43
C GLY A 623 -10.11 -35.22 -20.05
N ALA A 624 -9.30 -34.27 -19.56
CA ALA A 624 -8.80 -34.30 -18.19
C ALA A 624 -9.93 -34.15 -17.15
N ASP A 625 -9.87 -34.92 -16.06
CA ASP A 625 -10.83 -34.81 -14.95
C ASP A 625 -10.58 -33.54 -14.12
N VAL A 626 -11.58 -32.65 -14.11
CA VAL A 626 -11.57 -31.36 -13.39
C VAL A 626 -11.50 -31.55 -11.87
N ASN A 627 -12.13 -32.61 -11.36
CA ASN A 627 -12.25 -32.86 -9.91
C ASN A 627 -11.27 -33.93 -9.41
N ALA A 628 -10.26 -34.27 -10.21
CA ALA A 628 -9.17 -35.15 -9.80
C ALA A 628 -8.54 -34.62 -8.50
N LYS A 629 -8.20 -35.54 -7.59
CA LYS A 629 -7.57 -35.24 -6.31
C LYS A 629 -6.13 -35.72 -6.27
N ASP A 630 -5.25 -34.90 -5.70
CA ASP A 630 -3.89 -35.31 -5.38
C ASP A 630 -3.81 -36.20 -4.11
N LYS A 631 -2.59 -36.58 -3.69
CA LYS A 631 -2.39 -37.42 -2.49
C LYS A 631 -2.87 -36.78 -1.18
N ALA A 632 -3.06 -35.46 -1.13
CA ALA A 632 -3.54 -34.72 0.03
C ALA A 632 -5.02 -34.29 -0.12
N GLY A 633 -5.71 -34.83 -1.13
CA GLY A 633 -7.10 -34.54 -1.42
C GLY A 633 -7.35 -33.18 -2.09
N TRP A 634 -6.32 -32.49 -2.60
CA TRP A 634 -6.46 -31.20 -3.28
C TRP A 634 -6.97 -31.40 -4.69
N THR A 635 -7.89 -30.53 -5.09
CA THR A 635 -8.32 -30.40 -6.49
C THR A 635 -7.55 -29.27 -7.18
N ALA A 636 -7.59 -29.22 -8.51
CA ALA A 636 -7.02 -28.11 -9.28
C ALA A 636 -7.54 -26.74 -8.81
N LEU A 637 -8.80 -26.67 -8.37
CA LEU A 637 -9.42 -25.46 -7.82
C LEU A 637 -8.76 -24.99 -6.51
N HIS A 638 -8.32 -25.90 -5.64
CA HIS A 638 -7.60 -25.55 -4.41
C HIS A 638 -6.25 -24.88 -4.72
N LEU A 639 -5.51 -25.42 -5.69
CA LEU A 639 -4.21 -24.88 -6.09
C LEU A 639 -4.36 -23.53 -6.79
N ALA A 640 -5.34 -23.39 -7.70
CA ALA A 640 -5.64 -22.11 -8.35
C ALA A 640 -6.08 -21.05 -7.34
N ALA A 641 -6.89 -21.43 -6.34
CA ALA A 641 -7.34 -20.52 -5.29
C ALA A 641 -6.21 -20.09 -4.35
N ARG A 642 -5.27 -20.99 -4.04
CA ARG A 642 -4.07 -20.70 -3.26
C ARG A 642 -3.08 -19.81 -4.02
N ALA A 643 -2.94 -19.99 -5.33
CA ALA A 643 -2.06 -19.18 -6.16
C ALA A 643 -2.67 -17.80 -6.52
N GLY A 644 -3.98 -17.63 -6.39
CA GLY A 644 -4.67 -16.36 -6.62
C GLY A 644 -5.03 -16.08 -8.09
N HIS A 645 -5.02 -17.09 -8.95
CA HIS A 645 -5.27 -16.91 -10.38
C HIS A 645 -6.78 -16.82 -10.68
N LEU A 646 -7.32 -15.60 -10.67
CA LEU A 646 -8.76 -15.33 -10.88
C LEU A 646 -9.33 -15.97 -12.15
N ALA A 647 -8.70 -15.72 -13.30
CA ALA A 647 -9.19 -16.24 -14.59
C ALA A 647 -9.22 -17.77 -14.62
N MET A 648 -8.25 -18.40 -13.94
CA MET A 648 -8.15 -19.84 -13.81
C MET A 648 -9.24 -20.42 -12.91
N VAL A 649 -9.53 -19.75 -11.78
CA VAL A 649 -10.64 -20.14 -10.90
C VAL A 649 -11.98 -20.02 -11.62
N GLN A 650 -12.19 -18.95 -12.40
CA GLN A 650 -13.39 -18.79 -13.24
C GLN A 650 -13.52 -19.93 -14.23
N LEU A 651 -12.47 -20.20 -15.01
CA LEU A 651 -12.46 -21.27 -16.01
C LEU A 651 -12.75 -22.64 -15.39
N LEU A 652 -12.11 -22.98 -14.27
CA LEU A 652 -12.37 -24.23 -13.56
C LEU A 652 -13.83 -24.33 -13.10
N LEU A 653 -14.40 -23.27 -12.53
CA LEU A 653 -15.80 -23.24 -12.09
C LEU A 653 -16.77 -23.39 -13.29
N ASP A 654 -16.50 -22.70 -14.39
CA ASP A 654 -17.31 -22.77 -15.60
C ASP A 654 -17.21 -24.16 -16.27
N SER A 655 -16.09 -24.85 -16.10
CA SER A 655 -15.87 -26.24 -16.54
C SER A 655 -16.44 -27.32 -15.60
N GLY A 656 -17.12 -26.94 -14.51
CA GLY A 656 -17.79 -27.88 -13.60
C GLY A 656 -16.99 -28.29 -12.35
N ALA A 657 -15.97 -27.51 -11.94
CA ALA A 657 -15.27 -27.74 -10.68
C ALA A 657 -16.20 -27.51 -9.47
N THR A 658 -16.17 -28.42 -8.50
CA THR A 658 -17.01 -28.32 -7.30
C THR A 658 -16.37 -27.43 -6.22
N PRO A 659 -16.96 -26.28 -5.85
CA PRO A 659 -16.39 -25.36 -4.87
C PRO A 659 -16.51 -25.87 -3.43
N ARG A 660 -17.31 -26.92 -3.17
CA ARG A 660 -17.48 -27.55 -1.85
C ARG A 660 -16.53 -28.73 -1.59
N SER A 661 -15.67 -29.04 -2.55
CA SER A 661 -14.74 -30.16 -2.39
C SER A 661 -13.82 -29.88 -1.21
N CYS A 662 -13.80 -30.79 -0.23
CA CYS A 662 -12.88 -30.72 0.89
C CYS A 662 -11.62 -31.54 0.60
N ASN A 663 -10.49 -30.99 1.05
CA ASN A 663 -9.24 -31.73 1.16
C ASN A 663 -9.21 -32.58 2.46
N ASP A 664 -8.12 -33.32 2.68
CA ASP A 664 -7.99 -34.21 3.85
C ASP A 664 -8.04 -33.47 5.20
N ASN A 665 -7.78 -32.16 5.20
CA ASN A 665 -7.88 -31.29 6.37
C ASN A 665 -9.29 -30.72 6.59
N GLY A 666 -10.28 -31.13 5.79
CA GLY A 666 -11.64 -30.60 5.83
C GLY A 666 -11.80 -29.19 5.28
N ARG A 667 -10.80 -28.65 4.57
CA ARG A 667 -10.77 -27.27 4.06
C ARG A 667 -11.21 -27.20 2.60
N ILE A 668 -11.82 -26.07 2.27
CA ILE A 668 -12.42 -25.73 0.98
C ILE A 668 -11.49 -24.77 0.22
N PRO A 669 -11.51 -24.66 -1.13
CA PRO A 669 -10.67 -23.71 -1.88
C PRO A 669 -10.76 -22.25 -1.40
N LEU A 670 -11.96 -21.83 -0.97
CA LEU A 670 -12.23 -20.52 -0.37
C LEU A 670 -11.31 -20.21 0.82
N TRP A 671 -11.00 -21.22 1.64
CA TRP A 671 -10.14 -21.08 2.81
C TRP A 671 -8.73 -20.64 2.42
N TYR A 672 -8.18 -21.20 1.34
CA TYR A 672 -6.84 -20.85 0.85
C TYR A 672 -6.80 -19.49 0.18
N ALA A 673 -7.86 -19.11 -0.55
CA ALA A 673 -7.99 -17.75 -1.09
C ALA A 673 -7.97 -16.70 0.04
N ALA A 674 -8.65 -16.98 1.17
CA ALA A 674 -8.59 -16.11 2.34
C ALA A 674 -7.19 -16.13 3.01
N SER A 675 -6.55 -17.30 3.10
CA SER A 675 -5.25 -17.45 3.78
C SER A 675 -4.11 -16.69 3.10
N GLU A 676 -4.12 -16.60 1.77
CA GLU A 676 -3.07 -15.93 0.99
C GLU A 676 -3.46 -14.47 0.62
N GLY A 677 -4.65 -14.00 1.02
CA GLY A 677 -5.08 -12.63 0.80
C GLY A 677 -5.63 -12.33 -0.59
N HIS A 678 -6.03 -13.35 -1.36
CA HIS A 678 -6.51 -13.20 -2.73
C HIS A 678 -7.98 -12.79 -2.78
N THR A 679 -8.22 -11.50 -2.59
CA THR A 679 -9.58 -10.97 -2.41
C THR A 679 -10.49 -11.12 -3.62
N SER A 680 -9.98 -10.97 -4.84
CA SER A 680 -10.78 -11.13 -6.07
C SER A 680 -11.23 -12.58 -6.27
N VAL A 681 -10.37 -13.55 -5.92
CA VAL A 681 -10.72 -14.97 -5.91
C VAL A 681 -11.70 -15.26 -4.79
N LEU A 682 -11.47 -14.67 -3.61
CA LEU A 682 -12.34 -14.80 -2.46
C LEU A 682 -13.76 -14.32 -2.77
N THR A 683 -13.94 -13.12 -3.33
CA THR A 683 -15.26 -12.57 -3.69
C THR A 683 -15.98 -13.44 -4.73
N LEU A 684 -15.24 -13.96 -5.72
CA LEU A 684 -15.79 -14.88 -6.72
C LEU A 684 -16.28 -16.19 -6.08
N LEU A 685 -15.48 -16.78 -5.19
CA LEU A 685 -15.83 -18.03 -4.52
C LEU A 685 -16.94 -17.84 -3.48
N LEU A 686 -17.04 -16.68 -2.83
CA LEU A 686 -18.13 -16.34 -1.90
C LEU A 686 -19.49 -16.28 -2.61
N LYS A 687 -19.53 -15.83 -3.86
CA LYS A 687 -20.76 -15.87 -4.69
C LYS A 687 -21.22 -17.28 -5.04
N ARG A 688 -20.37 -18.29 -4.87
CA ARG A 688 -20.72 -19.70 -5.09
C ARG A 688 -21.15 -20.34 -3.77
N GLU A 689 -21.87 -21.46 -3.86
CA GLU A 689 -22.43 -22.10 -2.68
C GLU A 689 -21.35 -22.64 -1.72
N HIS A 690 -21.35 -22.17 -0.48
CA HIS A 690 -20.42 -22.58 0.58
C HIS A 690 -21.15 -22.78 1.92
N ASP A 691 -20.56 -23.53 2.87
CA ASP A 691 -21.12 -23.69 4.21
C ASP A 691 -20.53 -22.64 5.16
N ALA A 692 -21.24 -21.52 5.32
CA ALA A 692 -20.81 -20.40 6.15
C ALA A 692 -20.63 -20.79 7.63
N TYR A 693 -21.43 -21.71 8.16
CA TYR A 693 -21.36 -22.09 9.58
C TYR A 693 -20.09 -22.87 9.91
N GLY A 694 -19.72 -23.86 9.09
CA GLY A 694 -18.46 -24.59 9.27
C GLY A 694 -17.24 -23.67 9.17
N LEU A 695 -17.28 -22.69 8.26
CA LEU A 695 -16.22 -21.70 8.10
C LEU A 695 -16.09 -20.73 9.30
N MET A 696 -17.20 -20.37 9.95
CA MET A 696 -17.16 -19.53 11.15
C MET A 696 -16.57 -20.25 12.37
N GLU A 697 -16.72 -21.57 12.46
CA GLU A 697 -16.11 -22.36 13.54
C GLU A 697 -14.57 -22.41 13.39
N ASP A 698 -14.07 -22.33 12.17
CA ASP A 698 -12.65 -22.23 11.85
C ASP A 698 -12.07 -20.84 12.19
N ARG A 699 -11.53 -20.71 13.40
CA ARG A 699 -10.90 -19.47 13.89
C ARG A 699 -9.85 -18.88 12.94
N LYS A 700 -9.05 -19.75 12.29
CA LYS A 700 -8.03 -19.34 11.31
C LYS A 700 -8.66 -18.72 10.07
N PHE A 701 -9.77 -19.28 9.60
CA PHE A 701 -10.51 -18.71 8.47
C PHE A 701 -11.06 -17.34 8.82
N VAL A 702 -11.74 -17.21 9.98
CA VAL A 702 -12.29 -15.93 10.44
C VAL A 702 -11.21 -14.87 10.60
N TYR A 703 -10.06 -15.23 11.15
CA TYR A 703 -8.90 -14.34 11.23
C TYR A 703 -8.42 -13.90 9.84
N ASN A 704 -8.20 -14.85 8.93
CA ASN A 704 -7.76 -14.54 7.56
C ASN A 704 -8.79 -13.69 6.81
N LEU A 705 -10.09 -13.96 7.00
CA LEU A 705 -11.18 -13.18 6.43
C LEU A 705 -11.17 -11.74 6.96
N MET A 706 -10.89 -11.53 8.25
CA MET A 706 -10.69 -10.19 8.81
C MET A 706 -9.49 -9.49 8.18
N VAL A 707 -8.36 -10.18 8.00
CA VAL A 707 -7.16 -9.61 7.34
C VAL A 707 -7.47 -9.19 5.90
N CYS A 708 -8.17 -10.04 5.14
CA CYS A 708 -8.66 -9.69 3.80
C CYS A 708 -9.63 -8.50 3.83
N GLY A 709 -10.52 -8.45 4.83
CA GLY A 709 -11.43 -7.34 5.07
C GLY A 709 -10.69 -6.03 5.25
N LYS A 710 -9.71 -5.99 6.15
CA LYS A 710 -8.92 -4.80 6.44
C LYS A 710 -8.23 -4.22 5.20
N ASN A 711 -7.66 -5.07 4.36
CA ASN A 711 -6.97 -4.61 3.14
C ASN A 711 -7.94 -4.06 2.08
N ASN A 712 -9.23 -4.43 2.15
CA ASN A 712 -10.23 -4.17 1.10
C ASN A 712 -11.51 -3.52 1.63
N ASN A 713 -11.41 -2.58 2.57
CA ASN A 713 -12.54 -1.81 3.10
C ASN A 713 -13.70 -2.70 3.62
N ASN A 714 -13.36 -3.82 4.25
CA ASN A 714 -14.28 -4.84 4.78
C ASN A 714 -15.22 -5.49 3.76
N LEU A 715 -15.05 -5.25 2.45
CA LEU A 715 -15.92 -5.79 1.41
C LEU A 715 -16.03 -7.33 1.45
N PRO A 716 -14.95 -8.11 1.57
CA PRO A 716 -15.05 -9.57 1.65
C PRO A 716 -15.85 -10.06 2.87
N LEU A 717 -15.79 -9.32 3.97
CA LEU A 717 -16.50 -9.63 5.20
C LEU A 717 -18.01 -9.34 5.03
N CYS A 718 -18.36 -8.25 4.35
CA CYS A 718 -19.75 -7.95 3.95
C CYS A 718 -20.31 -9.01 3.00
N GLU A 719 -19.57 -9.36 1.96
CA GLU A 719 -19.99 -10.38 0.99
C GLU A 719 -20.21 -11.74 1.65
N PHE A 720 -19.34 -12.15 2.59
CA PHE A 720 -19.52 -13.38 3.35
C PHE A 720 -20.82 -13.38 4.16
N ILE A 721 -21.20 -12.26 4.77
CA ILE A 721 -22.45 -12.13 5.53
C ILE A 721 -23.66 -12.16 4.58
N LEU A 722 -23.61 -11.41 3.48
CA LEU A 722 -24.76 -11.25 2.56
C LEU A 722 -25.06 -12.52 1.75
N GLU A 723 -24.05 -13.30 1.38
CA GLU A 723 -24.24 -14.58 0.66
C GLU A 723 -24.62 -15.75 1.60
N SER A 724 -24.55 -15.53 2.91
CA SER A 724 -24.88 -16.54 3.89
C SER A 724 -26.39 -16.84 3.96
N PRO A 725 -26.79 -18.06 4.39
CA PRO A 725 -28.19 -18.45 4.49
C PRO A 725 -28.95 -17.84 5.67
N ALA A 726 -28.36 -16.93 6.44
CA ALA A 726 -29.05 -16.17 7.48
C ALA A 726 -28.20 -14.96 7.85
N PRO A 727 -28.23 -13.87 7.07
CA PRO A 727 -27.28 -12.76 7.19
C PRO A 727 -27.25 -12.12 8.59
N VAL A 728 -28.41 -11.93 9.22
CA VAL A 728 -28.50 -11.33 10.58
C VAL A 728 -27.87 -12.24 11.64
N ASP A 729 -28.15 -13.55 11.58
CA ASP A 729 -27.60 -14.54 12.52
C ASP A 729 -26.08 -14.69 12.34
N VAL A 730 -25.63 -14.78 11.08
CA VAL A 730 -24.22 -14.91 10.72
C VAL A 730 -23.45 -13.66 11.11
N ALA A 731 -23.96 -12.45 10.86
CA ALA A 731 -23.33 -11.20 11.29
C ALA A 731 -23.18 -11.12 12.81
N ALA A 732 -24.23 -11.47 13.57
CA ALA A 732 -24.21 -11.47 15.03
C ALA A 732 -23.20 -12.48 15.61
N LYS A 733 -23.19 -13.72 15.09
CA LYS A 733 -22.25 -14.75 15.52
C LYS A 733 -20.81 -14.41 15.15
N LEU A 734 -20.59 -13.92 13.92
CA LEU A 734 -19.27 -13.51 13.45
C LEU A 734 -18.72 -12.34 14.28
N SER A 735 -19.55 -11.34 14.59
CA SER A 735 -19.22 -10.24 15.51
C SER A 735 -18.72 -10.77 16.85
N HIS A 736 -19.46 -11.67 17.48
CA HIS A 736 -19.07 -12.27 18.76
C HIS A 736 -17.79 -13.10 18.67
N ILE A 737 -17.61 -13.88 17.60
CA ILE A 737 -16.38 -14.65 17.38
C ILE A 737 -15.18 -13.72 17.25
N LEU A 738 -15.27 -12.66 16.45
CA LEU A 738 -14.21 -11.67 16.27
C LEU A 738 -13.90 -10.94 17.58
N ALA A 739 -14.92 -10.54 18.34
CA ALA A 739 -14.75 -9.94 19.67
C ALA A 739 -14.05 -10.90 20.64
N THR A 740 -14.45 -12.17 20.65
CA THR A 740 -13.82 -13.22 21.48
C THR A 740 -12.37 -13.49 21.06
N LEU A 741 -12.08 -13.46 19.76
CA LEU A 741 -10.72 -13.59 19.22
C LEU A 741 -9.86 -12.38 19.60
N SER A 742 -10.41 -11.17 19.64
CA SER A 742 -9.68 -9.96 20.03
C SER A 742 -9.12 -10.03 21.46
N VAL A 743 -9.81 -10.75 22.36
CA VAL A 743 -9.34 -10.99 23.73
C VAL A 743 -8.22 -12.02 23.78
N LYS A 744 -8.24 -13.01 22.88
CA LYS A 744 -7.25 -14.08 22.81
C LYS A 744 -5.96 -13.64 22.10
N GLU A 745 -6.09 -12.86 21.03
CA GLU A 745 -4.98 -12.43 20.17
C GLU A 745 -4.65 -10.95 20.42
N LYS A 746 -3.56 -10.69 21.15
CA LYS A 746 -3.22 -9.34 21.58
C LYS A 746 -2.65 -8.46 20.46
N GLU A 747 -1.93 -9.03 19.50
CA GLU A 747 -1.20 -8.29 18.46
C GLU A 747 -2.12 -7.50 17.52
N ARG A 748 -3.31 -8.04 17.19
CA ARG A 748 -4.30 -7.41 16.29
C ARG A 748 -5.68 -7.26 16.91
N SER A 749 -5.73 -7.14 18.24
CA SER A 749 -7.00 -7.01 18.99
C SER A 749 -7.87 -5.83 18.52
N LYS A 750 -7.24 -4.70 18.15
CA LYS A 750 -7.95 -3.51 17.63
C LYS A 750 -8.65 -3.81 16.30
N ASP A 751 -7.93 -4.40 15.35
CA ASP A 751 -8.46 -4.74 14.02
C ASP A 751 -9.64 -5.72 14.13
N LEU A 752 -9.50 -6.74 14.99
CA LEU A 752 -10.55 -7.70 15.28
C LEU A 752 -11.79 -7.04 15.89
N LEU A 753 -11.60 -6.06 16.79
CA LEU A 753 -12.69 -5.33 17.41
C LEU A 753 -13.38 -4.38 16.43
N GLU A 754 -12.64 -3.75 15.53
CA GLU A 754 -13.20 -2.92 14.45
C GLU A 754 -14.03 -3.76 13.48
N ALA A 755 -13.52 -4.93 13.07
CA ALA A 755 -14.28 -5.87 12.25
C ALA A 755 -15.53 -6.40 12.98
N ALA A 756 -15.43 -6.70 14.28
CA ALA A 756 -16.58 -7.11 15.09
C ALA A 756 -17.66 -6.02 15.14
N LYS A 757 -17.28 -4.77 15.43
CA LYS A 757 -18.21 -3.63 15.41
C LYS A 757 -18.85 -3.41 14.05
N HIS A 758 -18.10 -3.63 12.98
CA HIS A 758 -18.63 -3.55 11.62
C HIS A 758 -19.69 -4.63 11.37
N CYS A 759 -19.42 -5.88 11.76
CA CYS A 759 -20.42 -6.96 11.73
C CYS A 759 -21.66 -6.65 12.58
N GLU A 760 -21.48 -6.07 13.77
CA GLU A 760 -22.57 -5.68 14.66
C GLU A 760 -23.44 -4.57 14.02
N SER A 761 -22.82 -3.53 13.46
CA SER A 761 -23.52 -2.47 12.71
C SER A 761 -24.31 -3.06 11.53
N MET A 762 -23.70 -3.97 10.78
CA MET A 762 -24.35 -4.64 9.65
C MET A 762 -25.53 -5.49 10.11
N ALA A 763 -25.42 -6.18 11.25
CA ALA A 763 -26.54 -6.90 11.84
C ALA A 763 -27.68 -5.94 12.23
N THR A 764 -27.37 -4.73 12.74
CA THR A 764 -28.41 -3.73 13.04
C THR A 764 -29.15 -3.25 11.79
N GLU A 765 -28.43 -2.95 10.71
CA GLU A 765 -29.00 -2.46 9.45
C GLU A 765 -29.84 -3.54 8.77
N LEU A 766 -29.32 -4.77 8.67
CA LEU A 766 -30.03 -5.90 8.10
C LEU A 766 -31.30 -6.23 8.90
N LEU A 767 -31.23 -6.17 10.24
CA LEU A 767 -32.40 -6.35 11.09
C LEU A 767 -33.42 -5.23 10.88
N ALA A 768 -32.98 -3.97 10.79
CA ALA A 768 -33.85 -2.83 10.54
C ALA A 768 -34.61 -3.01 9.21
N LEU A 769 -33.89 -3.32 8.13
CA LEU A 769 -34.45 -3.56 6.81
C LEU A 769 -35.43 -4.75 6.80
N ALA A 770 -35.05 -5.89 7.38
CA ALA A 770 -35.91 -7.05 7.45
C ALA A 770 -37.17 -6.80 8.31
N SER A 771 -37.02 -6.05 9.42
CA SER A 771 -38.12 -5.69 10.30
C SER A 771 -39.13 -4.75 9.65
N ALA A 772 -38.70 -3.89 8.71
CA ALA A 772 -39.57 -3.00 7.97
C ALA A 772 -40.47 -3.75 6.98
N LEU A 773 -40.04 -4.92 6.49
CA LEU A 773 -40.76 -5.71 5.50
C LEU A 773 -41.76 -6.69 6.12
N GLU A 774 -41.31 -7.53 7.06
CA GLU A 774 -42.13 -8.64 7.60
C GLU A 774 -42.52 -8.45 9.08
N GLY A 775 -42.11 -7.34 9.71
CA GLY A 775 -42.31 -7.05 11.12
C GLY A 775 -41.28 -7.71 12.03
N ALA A 776 -40.82 -6.99 13.05
CA ALA A 776 -39.78 -7.45 13.98
C ALA A 776 -40.13 -8.75 14.73
N ALA A 777 -41.42 -9.00 14.99
CA ALA A 777 -41.88 -10.14 15.77
C ALA A 777 -41.52 -11.49 15.13
N ARG A 778 -41.78 -11.67 13.83
CA ARG A 778 -41.50 -12.93 13.12
C ARG A 778 -40.01 -13.24 13.08
N LEU A 779 -39.20 -12.22 12.81
CA LEU A 779 -37.75 -12.32 12.74
C LEU A 779 -37.14 -12.69 14.10
N LEU A 780 -37.59 -12.06 15.18
CA LEU A 780 -37.04 -12.29 16.52
C LEU A 780 -37.47 -13.62 17.14
N THR A 781 -38.60 -14.20 16.70
CA THR A 781 -39.05 -15.55 17.07
C THR A 781 -38.55 -16.65 16.14
N ALA A 782 -37.91 -16.29 15.02
CA ALA A 782 -37.36 -17.27 14.08
C ALA A 782 -36.29 -18.14 14.75
N GLN A 783 -36.28 -19.43 14.43
CA GLN A 783 -35.42 -20.42 15.08
C GLN A 783 -34.23 -20.79 14.21
N ASP A 784 -33.05 -20.89 14.82
CA ASP A 784 -31.82 -21.37 14.19
C ASP A 784 -31.78 -22.92 14.12
N ARG A 785 -30.74 -23.51 13.50
CA ARG A 785 -30.43 -24.95 13.47
C ARG A 785 -30.46 -25.60 14.85
N ARG A 786 -30.21 -24.82 15.92
CA ARG A 786 -30.24 -25.24 17.33
C ARG A 786 -31.62 -25.10 18.01
N GLN A 787 -32.67 -24.75 17.27
CA GLN A 787 -34.03 -24.52 17.77
C GLN A 787 -34.14 -23.38 18.80
N MET A 788 -33.17 -22.46 18.79
CA MET A 788 -33.15 -21.27 19.64
C MET A 788 -33.70 -20.08 18.85
N PRO A 789 -34.57 -19.25 19.45
CA PRO A 789 -35.08 -18.06 18.78
C PRO A 789 -33.99 -17.00 18.65
N LEU A 790 -34.03 -16.19 17.59
CA LEU A 790 -33.00 -15.19 17.29
C LEU A 790 -32.78 -14.20 18.44
N LEU A 791 -33.84 -13.75 19.14
CA LEU A 791 -33.70 -12.86 20.30
C LEU A 791 -32.82 -13.47 21.40
N ASP A 792 -32.96 -14.77 21.64
CA ASP A 792 -32.17 -15.46 22.66
C ASP A 792 -30.70 -15.56 22.25
N ILE A 793 -30.44 -15.78 20.96
CA ILE A 793 -29.09 -15.78 20.38
C ILE A 793 -28.46 -14.39 20.53
N LEU A 794 -29.16 -13.32 20.15
CA LEU A 794 -28.64 -11.95 20.30
C LEU A 794 -28.29 -11.61 21.74
N VAL A 795 -29.11 -12.06 22.71
CA VAL A 795 -28.85 -11.85 24.14
C VAL A 795 -27.65 -12.68 24.63
N GLU A 796 -27.54 -13.94 24.19
CA GLU A 796 -26.41 -14.83 24.55
C GLU A 796 -25.07 -14.40 23.93
N GLN A 797 -25.10 -13.86 22.71
CA GLN A 797 -23.92 -13.33 22.02
C GLN A 797 -23.57 -11.89 22.44
N GLU A 798 -24.30 -11.32 23.40
CA GLU A 798 -24.13 -9.96 23.94
C GLU A 798 -24.13 -8.85 22.88
N GLN A 799 -24.97 -8.96 21.85
CA GLN A 799 -25.09 -7.96 20.78
C GLN A 799 -25.89 -6.74 21.25
N LYS A 800 -25.24 -5.86 22.00
CA LYS A 800 -25.88 -4.73 22.70
C LYS A 800 -26.49 -3.72 21.72
N GLU A 801 -25.77 -3.37 20.64
CA GLU A 801 -26.23 -2.36 19.69
C GLU A 801 -27.46 -2.87 18.91
N VAL A 802 -27.43 -4.13 18.45
CA VAL A 802 -28.54 -4.77 17.73
C VAL A 802 -29.80 -4.80 18.59
N ILE A 803 -29.68 -5.15 19.87
CA ILE A 803 -30.82 -5.23 20.79
C ILE A 803 -31.37 -3.83 21.11
N SER A 804 -30.50 -2.82 21.21
CA SER A 804 -30.89 -1.45 21.49
C SER A 804 -31.67 -0.77 20.35
N HIS A 805 -31.63 -1.37 19.15
CA HIS A 805 -32.31 -0.86 17.97
C HIS A 805 -33.82 -0.65 18.22
N PRO A 806 -34.42 0.47 17.76
CA PRO A 806 -35.82 0.79 18.05
C PRO A 806 -36.84 -0.28 17.65
N ALA A 807 -36.59 -1.02 16.55
CA ALA A 807 -37.47 -2.10 16.11
C ALA A 807 -37.52 -3.27 17.12
N VAL A 808 -36.36 -3.65 17.67
CA VAL A 808 -36.26 -4.69 18.69
C VAL A 808 -36.86 -4.21 20.00
N GLN A 809 -36.57 -2.96 20.39
CA GLN A 809 -37.11 -2.38 21.63
C GLN A 809 -38.63 -2.24 21.60
N ARG A 810 -39.21 -1.86 20.46
CA ARG A 810 -40.68 -1.82 20.29
C ARG A 810 -41.29 -3.21 20.45
N TYR A 811 -40.68 -4.22 19.83
CA TYR A 811 -41.12 -5.60 20.02
C TYR A 811 -40.99 -6.06 21.49
N LEU A 812 -39.88 -5.75 22.17
CA LEU A 812 -39.69 -6.06 23.59
C LEU A 812 -40.73 -5.37 24.47
N GLN A 813 -41.14 -4.15 24.16
CA GLN A 813 -42.23 -3.44 24.85
C GLN A 813 -43.59 -4.12 24.61
N GLU A 814 -43.86 -4.59 23.40
CA GLU A 814 -45.06 -5.36 23.07
C GLU A 814 -45.09 -6.70 23.85
N VAL A 815 -43.95 -7.39 23.93
CA VAL A 815 -43.78 -8.61 24.73
C VAL A 815 -43.94 -8.33 26.23
N TRP A 816 -43.39 -7.22 26.72
CA TRP A 816 -43.50 -6.79 28.12
C TRP A 816 -44.97 -6.59 28.51
N LEU A 817 -45.73 -5.86 27.68
CA LEU A 817 -47.15 -5.59 27.89
C LEU A 817 -48.05 -6.80 27.61
N GLY A 818 -47.59 -7.81 26.85
CA GLY A 818 -48.34 -9.04 26.58
C GLY A 818 -49.70 -8.81 25.94
N GLY A 819 -49.82 -7.79 25.08
CA GLY A 819 -51.07 -7.38 24.42
C GLY A 819 -52.04 -6.56 25.29
N LEU A 820 -51.62 -6.13 26.50
CA LEU A 820 -52.45 -5.32 27.39
C LEU A 820 -52.46 -3.83 26.96
N GLN A 821 -53.54 -3.39 26.31
CA GLN A 821 -53.72 -1.99 25.85
C GLN A 821 -54.26 -1.04 26.94
N TRP A 822 -53.77 -1.14 28.18
CA TRP A 822 -54.21 -0.26 29.26
C TRP A 822 -53.41 1.04 29.29
N ALA A 823 -54.08 2.14 29.63
CA ALA A 823 -53.39 3.39 29.91
C ALA A 823 -52.47 3.23 31.14
N PRO A 824 -51.27 3.86 31.18
CA PRO A 824 -50.28 3.66 32.25
C PRO A 824 -50.82 3.89 33.67
N TRP A 825 -51.73 4.84 33.85
CA TRP A 825 -52.34 5.13 35.15
C TRP A 825 -53.18 3.96 35.70
N LYS A 826 -53.78 3.13 34.83
CA LYS A 826 -54.54 1.94 35.25
C LYS A 826 -53.62 0.86 35.80
N LEU A 827 -52.44 0.69 35.20
CA LEU A 827 -51.42 -0.23 35.72
C LEU A 827 -50.87 0.27 37.06
N LEU A 828 -50.63 1.58 37.20
CA LEU A 828 -50.23 2.17 38.47
C LEU A 828 -51.31 1.99 39.56
N LEU A 829 -52.58 2.18 39.21
CA LEU A 829 -53.70 1.94 40.12
C LEU A 829 -53.77 0.47 40.54
N LEU A 830 -53.61 -0.47 39.61
CA LEU A 830 -53.56 -1.91 39.91
C LEU A 830 -52.40 -2.23 40.85
N PHE A 831 -51.23 -1.64 40.65
CA PHE A 831 -50.08 -1.79 41.54
C PHE A 831 -50.39 -1.30 42.96
N LEU A 832 -50.93 -0.09 43.09
CA LEU A 832 -51.33 0.48 44.38
C LEU A 832 -52.37 -0.41 45.08
N CYS A 833 -53.35 -0.96 44.34
CA CYS A 833 -54.29 -1.93 44.88
C CYS A 833 -53.59 -3.21 45.37
N CYS A 834 -52.57 -3.72 44.68
CA CYS A 834 -51.82 -4.89 45.11
C CYS A 834 -51.02 -4.65 46.41
N VAL A 835 -50.52 -3.43 46.61
CA VAL A 835 -49.76 -3.04 47.82
C VAL A 835 -50.68 -2.81 49.03
N VAL A 836 -51.84 -2.20 48.83
CA VAL A 836 -52.80 -1.89 49.91
C VAL A 836 -53.64 -3.12 50.29
N LEU A 837 -53.99 -3.96 49.31
CA LEU A 837 -54.86 -5.12 49.48
C LEU A 837 -54.11 -6.43 49.19
N PRO A 838 -53.55 -7.10 50.22
CA PRO A 838 -52.91 -8.41 50.07
C PRO A 838 -53.75 -9.47 49.34
N PRO A 839 -55.09 -9.54 49.49
CA PRO A 839 -55.92 -10.51 48.75
C PRO A 839 -55.88 -10.32 47.22
N VAL A 840 -55.82 -9.07 46.74
CA VAL A 840 -55.75 -8.77 45.30
C VAL A 840 -54.43 -9.27 44.73
N TRP A 841 -53.34 -9.05 45.46
CA TRP A 841 -52.02 -9.58 45.12
C TRP A 841 -52.01 -11.12 45.10
N LEU A 842 -52.58 -11.78 46.11
CA LEU A 842 -52.68 -13.25 46.17
C LEU A 842 -53.43 -13.84 44.96
N CYS A 843 -54.54 -13.25 44.56
CA CYS A 843 -55.33 -13.71 43.40
C CYS A 843 -54.56 -13.64 42.07
N LEU A 844 -53.73 -12.61 41.88
CA LEU A 844 -52.90 -12.45 40.68
C LEU A 844 -51.70 -13.40 40.63
N CYS A 845 -51.22 -13.84 41.80
CA CYS A 845 -50.05 -14.73 41.91
C CYS A 845 -50.39 -16.21 41.84
N LEU A 846 -51.65 -16.59 42.07
CA LEU A 846 -52.07 -18.00 42.06
C LEU A 846 -52.30 -18.50 40.62
N PRO A 847 -51.80 -19.69 40.26
CA PRO A 847 -51.94 -20.26 38.92
C PRO A 847 -53.34 -20.84 38.67
N LEU A 848 -54.38 -19.99 38.75
CA LEU A 848 -55.80 -20.34 38.58
C LEU A 848 -56.23 -20.41 37.09
N GLY A 849 -55.28 -20.49 36.15
CA GLY A 849 -55.57 -20.56 34.71
C GLY A 849 -56.01 -19.25 34.05
N HIS A 850 -55.79 -18.11 34.72
CA HIS A 850 -56.18 -16.79 34.22
C HIS A 850 -55.14 -16.23 33.20
N ARG A 851 -55.55 -15.33 32.29
CA ARG A 851 -54.68 -14.82 31.21
C ARG A 851 -53.51 -13.94 31.70
N TYR A 852 -53.68 -13.26 32.83
CA TYR A 852 -52.69 -12.29 33.36
C TYR A 852 -51.40 -12.95 33.88
N ASP A 853 -51.47 -14.24 34.24
CA ASP A 853 -50.34 -15.04 34.72
C ASP A 853 -49.20 -15.17 33.70
N LYS A 854 -49.50 -14.97 32.41
CA LYS A 854 -48.53 -15.07 31.31
C LYS A 854 -47.87 -13.74 30.94
N ILE A 855 -48.37 -12.62 31.48
CA ILE A 855 -47.93 -11.27 31.11
C ILE A 855 -46.74 -10.84 31.98
N PRO A 856 -45.58 -10.51 31.40
CA PRO A 856 -44.36 -10.16 32.15
C PRO A 856 -44.54 -8.98 33.13
N VAL A 857 -45.23 -7.90 32.74
CA VAL A 857 -45.48 -6.72 33.60
C VAL A 857 -46.16 -7.11 34.91
N ILE A 858 -47.16 -8.00 34.84
CA ILE A 858 -47.97 -8.36 36.02
C ILE A 858 -47.16 -9.24 36.96
N ARG A 859 -46.37 -10.18 36.41
CA ARG A 859 -45.39 -10.95 37.19
C ARG A 859 -44.41 -10.00 37.88
N PHE A 860 -43.87 -9.03 37.16
CA PHE A 860 -42.92 -8.07 37.70
C PHE A 860 -43.54 -7.27 38.87
N MET A 861 -44.77 -6.78 38.70
CA MET A 861 -45.52 -6.10 39.77
C MET A 861 -45.74 -7.01 40.99
N ALA A 862 -46.00 -8.29 40.79
CA ALA A 862 -46.17 -9.26 41.87
C ALA A 862 -44.89 -9.48 42.69
N TYR A 863 -43.72 -9.56 42.04
CA TYR A 863 -42.42 -9.62 42.72
C TYR A 863 -42.07 -8.30 43.43
N LEU A 864 -42.38 -7.15 42.83
CA LEU A 864 -42.18 -5.84 43.46
C LEU A 864 -43.04 -5.69 44.72
N THR A 865 -44.31 -6.07 44.63
CA THR A 865 -45.25 -6.02 45.77
C THR A 865 -44.79 -6.96 46.89
N SER A 866 -44.35 -8.18 46.54
CA SER A 866 -43.75 -9.13 47.49
C SER A 866 -42.53 -8.55 48.22
N HIS A 867 -41.65 -7.85 47.50
CA HIS A 867 -40.48 -7.19 48.08
C HIS A 867 -40.88 -6.04 49.03
N ILE A 868 -41.91 -5.26 48.69
CA ILE A 868 -42.46 -4.23 49.59
C ILE A 868 -43.01 -4.88 50.86
N TYR A 869 -43.71 -6.01 50.78
CA TYR A 869 -44.16 -6.76 51.96
C TYR A 869 -43.00 -7.29 52.80
N LEU A 870 -41.92 -7.78 52.19
CA LEU A 870 -40.71 -8.17 52.94
C LEU A 870 -40.13 -6.96 53.71
N MET A 871 -40.05 -5.80 53.05
CA MET A 871 -39.55 -4.57 53.65
C MET A 871 -40.44 -4.10 54.81
N THR A 872 -41.76 -4.12 54.67
CA THR A 872 -42.68 -3.74 55.76
C THR A 872 -42.54 -4.67 56.96
N LEU A 873 -42.35 -5.98 56.75
CA LEU A 873 -42.11 -6.95 57.82
C LEU A 873 -40.75 -6.74 58.51
N LEU A 874 -39.70 -6.43 57.75
CA LEU A 874 -38.40 -6.09 58.32
C LEU A 874 -38.46 -4.79 59.14
N ILE A 875 -39.19 -3.76 58.68
CA ILE A 875 -39.42 -2.52 59.42
C ILE A 875 -40.19 -2.80 60.73
N LEU A 876 -41.25 -3.61 60.63
CA LEU A 876 -42.10 -3.99 61.77
C LEU A 876 -41.36 -4.80 62.83
N THR A 877 -40.32 -5.56 62.44
CA THR A 877 -39.54 -6.39 63.38
C THR A 877 -38.36 -5.65 64.00
N SER A 878 -37.74 -4.72 63.26
CA SER A 878 -36.50 -4.05 63.68
C SER A 878 -36.72 -2.65 64.24
N THR A 879 -37.39 -1.78 63.48
CA THR A 879 -37.47 -0.33 63.73
C THR A 879 -38.72 0.10 64.48
N LEU A 880 -39.87 -0.51 64.18
CA LEU A 880 -41.17 -0.23 64.80
C LEU A 880 -41.75 -1.51 65.38
N PRO A 881 -41.09 -2.13 66.38
CA PRO A 881 -41.54 -3.39 66.95
C PRO A 881 -42.87 -3.19 67.68
N ILE A 882 -43.94 -3.83 67.18
CA ILE A 882 -45.25 -3.86 67.87
C ILE A 882 -45.11 -4.55 69.24
N CYS A 883 -44.28 -5.59 69.31
CA CYS A 883 -43.94 -6.25 70.58
C CYS A 883 -42.73 -5.52 71.19
N PRO A 884 -42.77 -4.99 72.42
CA PRO A 884 -41.63 -4.30 73.02
C PRO A 884 -40.41 -5.21 73.15
N VAL A 885 -39.22 -4.65 72.95
CA VAL A 885 -37.93 -5.37 73.02
C VAL A 885 -37.62 -5.85 74.44
N LEU A 886 -38.12 -5.15 75.47
CA LEU A 886 -38.01 -5.53 76.86
C LEU A 886 -39.11 -6.55 77.21
N ARG A 887 -38.82 -7.85 77.06
CA ARG A 887 -39.81 -8.92 77.29
C ARG A 887 -39.28 -10.02 78.19
N THR A 888 -40.20 -10.65 78.94
CA THR A 888 -39.93 -11.77 79.86
C THR A 888 -39.85 -13.12 79.17
N SER A 889 -40.28 -13.22 77.91
CA SER A 889 -40.22 -14.44 77.08
C SER A 889 -39.49 -14.18 75.77
N LEU A 890 -38.75 -15.17 75.28
CA LEU A 890 -37.99 -15.07 74.03
C LEU A 890 -38.77 -15.60 72.80
N LEU A 891 -40.01 -16.04 72.97
CA LEU A 891 -40.80 -16.62 71.87
C LEU A 891 -41.05 -15.59 70.75
N PRO A 892 -40.95 -15.99 69.46
CA PRO A 892 -41.19 -15.06 68.36
C PRO A 892 -42.65 -14.63 68.22
N CYS A 893 -42.90 -13.37 67.87
CA CYS A 893 -44.25 -12.87 67.56
C CYS A 893 -44.74 -13.40 66.18
N TRP A 894 -46.05 -13.38 65.90
CA TRP A 894 -46.62 -13.95 64.66
C TRP A 894 -46.01 -13.35 63.38
N TYR A 895 -45.68 -12.06 63.38
CA TYR A 895 -45.04 -11.38 62.25
C TYR A 895 -43.55 -11.75 62.09
N GLU A 896 -42.87 -12.20 63.15
CA GLU A 896 -41.49 -12.72 63.09
C GLU A 896 -41.46 -14.11 62.43
N TRP A 897 -42.46 -14.95 62.72
CA TRP A 897 -42.68 -16.21 62.01
C TRP A 897 -42.99 -15.98 60.53
N LEU A 898 -43.84 -14.98 60.25
CA LEU A 898 -44.17 -14.60 58.88
C LEU A 898 -42.94 -14.05 58.13
N LEU A 899 -42.10 -13.24 58.79
CA LEU A 899 -40.82 -12.80 58.24
C LEU A 899 -39.90 -13.99 57.91
N LEU A 900 -39.80 -15.00 58.78
CA LEU A 900 -39.00 -16.19 58.55
C LEU A 900 -39.48 -16.97 57.32
N VAL A 901 -40.79 -17.09 57.12
CA VAL A 901 -41.40 -17.70 55.92
C VAL A 901 -41.09 -16.89 54.65
N TRP A 902 -41.12 -15.56 54.74
CA TRP A 902 -40.75 -14.70 53.63
C TRP A 902 -39.27 -14.83 53.25
N LEU A 903 -38.36 -14.82 54.25
CA LEU A 903 -36.93 -14.99 54.03
C LEU A 903 -36.58 -16.37 53.48
N SER A 904 -37.23 -17.45 53.94
CA SER A 904 -37.05 -18.79 53.39
C SER A 904 -37.60 -18.91 51.96
N GLY A 905 -38.72 -18.24 51.65
CA GLY A 905 -39.24 -18.14 50.29
C GLY A 905 -38.29 -17.39 49.35
N VAL A 906 -37.67 -16.30 49.80
CA VAL A 906 -36.65 -15.58 49.01
C VAL A 906 -35.40 -16.43 48.81
N LEU A 907 -34.93 -17.14 49.84
CA LEU A 907 -33.82 -18.09 49.73
C LEU A 907 -34.10 -19.18 48.69
N LEU A 908 -35.30 -19.76 48.70
CA LEU A 908 -35.71 -20.75 47.72
C LEU A 908 -35.73 -20.19 46.28
N ALA A 909 -36.20 -18.94 46.10
CA ALA A 909 -36.24 -18.31 44.79
C ALA A 909 -34.83 -18.14 44.17
N GLU A 910 -33.85 -17.72 44.98
CA GLU A 910 -32.46 -17.54 44.55
C GLU A 910 -31.77 -18.89 44.26
N LEU A 911 -32.12 -19.95 45.00
CA LEU A 911 -31.60 -21.30 44.74
C LEU A 911 -32.24 -21.96 43.51
N ALA A 912 -33.54 -21.74 43.27
CA ALA A 912 -34.28 -22.32 42.15
C ALA A 912 -33.97 -21.65 40.81
N THR A 913 -33.80 -20.33 40.81
CA THR A 913 -33.44 -19.54 39.63
C THR A 913 -32.23 -18.67 39.94
N PRO A 914 -31.00 -19.15 39.69
CA PRO A 914 -29.82 -18.33 39.93
C PRO A 914 -29.85 -17.12 39.00
N ARG A 915 -29.80 -15.92 39.58
CA ARG A 915 -29.72 -14.65 38.83
C ARG A 915 -28.28 -14.19 38.70
N ASP A 916 -28.00 -13.39 37.67
CA ASP A 916 -26.70 -12.76 37.46
C ASP A 916 -26.32 -11.91 38.68
N ARG A 917 -25.12 -12.13 39.23
CA ARG A 917 -24.61 -11.44 40.43
C ARG A 917 -24.00 -10.06 40.16
N GLY A 918 -24.14 -9.55 38.93
CA GLY A 918 -23.60 -8.26 38.52
C GLY A 918 -24.31 -7.09 39.18
N GLY A 919 -23.57 -6.00 39.43
CA GLY A 919 -24.13 -4.73 39.90
C GLY A 919 -24.78 -4.81 41.29
N LEU A 920 -26.08 -4.52 41.38
CA LEU A 920 -26.86 -4.51 42.64
C LEU A 920 -27.39 -5.91 43.04
N GLY A 921 -27.23 -6.93 42.19
CA GLY A 921 -27.79 -8.26 42.42
C GLY A 921 -27.25 -8.98 43.66
N TRP A 922 -25.98 -8.74 44.04
CA TRP A 922 -25.38 -9.34 45.25
C TRP A 922 -26.04 -8.87 46.56
N LEU A 923 -26.69 -7.70 46.55
CA LEU A 923 -27.36 -7.16 47.73
C LEU A 923 -28.47 -8.09 48.24
N ARG A 924 -29.14 -8.86 47.36
CA ARG A 924 -30.15 -9.86 47.78
C ARG A 924 -29.54 -10.95 48.66
N ILE A 925 -28.36 -11.43 48.28
CA ILE A 925 -27.60 -12.41 49.05
C ILE A 925 -27.15 -11.80 50.38
N ALA A 926 -26.70 -10.54 50.37
CA ALA A 926 -26.32 -9.82 51.60
C ALA A 926 -27.50 -9.67 52.58
N VAL A 927 -28.71 -9.35 52.09
CA VAL A 927 -29.94 -9.31 52.91
C VAL A 927 -30.22 -10.67 53.53
N LEU A 928 -30.16 -11.76 52.75
CA LEU A 928 -30.36 -13.11 53.25
C LEU A 928 -29.30 -13.50 54.28
N PHE A 929 -28.04 -13.13 54.06
CA PHE A 929 -26.94 -13.44 54.96
C PHE A 929 -27.05 -12.70 56.30
N ILE A 930 -27.29 -11.39 56.27
CA ILE A 930 -27.42 -10.57 57.47
C ILE A 930 -28.67 -10.98 58.28
N SER A 931 -29.79 -11.25 57.58
CA SER A 931 -31.00 -11.74 58.25
C SER A 931 -30.81 -13.14 58.83
N ALA A 932 -30.04 -14.03 58.19
CA ALA A 932 -29.68 -15.33 58.76
C ALA A 932 -28.83 -15.19 60.03
N ILE A 933 -27.85 -14.28 60.07
CA ILE A 933 -27.09 -13.98 61.30
C ILE A 933 -28.02 -13.43 62.39
N ALA A 934 -28.96 -12.55 62.05
CA ALA A 934 -29.92 -12.02 63.01
C ALA A 934 -30.81 -13.14 63.60
N ILE A 935 -31.30 -14.05 62.76
CA ILE A 935 -32.07 -15.24 63.18
C ILE A 935 -31.19 -16.15 64.06
N LEU A 936 -29.92 -16.33 63.71
CA LEU A 936 -28.97 -17.11 64.51
C LEU A 936 -28.74 -16.50 65.88
N ILE A 937 -28.55 -15.17 65.98
CA ILE A 937 -28.42 -14.47 67.27
C ILE A 937 -29.68 -14.67 68.12
N HIS A 938 -30.86 -14.63 67.49
CA HIS A 938 -32.13 -14.90 68.16
C HIS A 938 -32.22 -16.34 68.68
N ALA A 939 -31.74 -17.32 67.90
CA ALA A 939 -31.69 -18.72 68.31
C ALA A 939 -30.66 -18.94 69.45
N VAL A 940 -29.48 -18.34 69.35
CA VAL A 940 -28.43 -18.39 70.39
C VAL A 940 -28.91 -17.72 71.68
N ALA A 941 -29.76 -16.69 71.61
CA ALA A 941 -30.33 -16.06 72.79
C ALA A 941 -31.14 -17.04 73.67
N PHE A 942 -31.69 -18.13 73.11
CA PHE A 942 -32.36 -19.18 73.90
C PHE A 942 -31.39 -19.95 74.80
N LEU A 943 -30.09 -19.95 74.49
CA LEU A 943 -29.04 -20.61 75.26
C LEU A 943 -28.39 -19.68 76.31
N LEU A 944 -28.71 -18.38 76.29
CA LEU A 944 -28.14 -17.37 77.18
C LEU A 944 -29.00 -17.12 78.42
N LYS A 945 -28.38 -16.60 79.49
CA LYS A 945 -29.08 -16.16 80.70
C LYS A 945 -29.99 -14.94 80.42
N PRO A 946 -31.08 -14.74 81.19
CA PRO A 946 -32.05 -13.67 80.97
C PRO A 946 -31.48 -12.26 80.92
N GLU A 947 -30.40 -11.99 81.65
CA GLU A 947 -29.73 -10.69 81.71
C GLU A 947 -29.15 -10.25 80.35
N HIS A 948 -28.84 -11.19 79.46
CA HIS A 948 -28.25 -10.92 78.15
C HIS A 948 -29.27 -10.95 77.00
N TRP A 949 -30.54 -11.26 77.26
CA TRP A 949 -31.58 -11.36 76.22
C TRP A 949 -31.85 -10.01 75.54
N THR A 950 -31.88 -8.92 76.31
CA THR A 950 -32.12 -7.56 75.79
C THR A 950 -31.01 -7.12 74.85
N VAL A 951 -29.76 -7.44 75.19
CA VAL A 951 -28.57 -7.16 74.36
C VAL A 951 -28.61 -7.97 73.06
N ALA A 952 -28.94 -9.26 73.13
CA ALA A 952 -29.05 -10.11 71.94
C ALA A 952 -30.18 -9.66 71.00
N LEU A 953 -31.34 -9.27 71.55
CA LEU A 953 -32.46 -8.74 70.77
C LEU A 953 -32.13 -7.37 70.15
N PHE A 954 -31.36 -6.53 70.84
CA PHE A 954 -30.87 -5.28 70.29
C PHE A 954 -29.95 -5.53 69.08
N PHE A 955 -28.96 -6.42 69.20
CA PHE A 955 -28.07 -6.78 68.07
C PHE A 955 -28.83 -7.37 66.90
N ARG A 956 -29.80 -8.26 67.16
CA ARG A 956 -30.71 -8.77 66.12
C ARG A 956 -31.40 -7.62 65.40
N ASN A 957 -32.01 -6.69 66.12
CA ASN A 957 -32.74 -5.57 65.52
C ASN A 957 -31.81 -4.64 64.72
N GLN A 958 -30.58 -4.42 65.17
CA GLN A 958 -29.59 -3.64 64.39
C GLN A 958 -29.23 -4.33 63.08
N LEU A 959 -28.98 -5.64 63.09
CA LEU A 959 -28.72 -6.39 61.86
C LEU A 959 -29.93 -6.40 60.92
N LEU A 960 -31.15 -6.58 61.45
CA LEU A 960 -32.37 -6.49 60.65
C LEU A 960 -32.61 -5.07 60.12
N ALA A 961 -32.23 -4.02 60.85
CA ALA A 961 -32.29 -2.64 60.38
C ALA A 961 -31.29 -2.38 59.24
N VAL A 962 -30.09 -2.97 59.30
CA VAL A 962 -29.16 -2.99 58.15
C VAL A 962 -29.79 -3.72 56.97
N ALA A 963 -30.50 -4.83 57.19
CA ALA A 963 -31.22 -5.53 56.14
C ALA A 963 -32.34 -4.65 55.52
N VAL A 964 -33.04 -3.82 56.31
CA VAL A 964 -33.99 -2.81 55.78
C VAL A 964 -33.29 -1.84 54.84
N LEU A 965 -32.13 -1.30 55.21
CA LEU A 965 -31.36 -0.39 54.36
C LEU A 965 -30.99 -1.02 53.02
N LEU A 966 -30.51 -2.27 53.04
CA LEU A 966 -30.17 -3.01 51.82
C LEU A 966 -31.41 -3.34 50.98
N CYS A 967 -32.56 -3.65 51.61
CA CYS A 967 -33.85 -3.77 50.91
C CYS A 967 -34.27 -2.45 50.24
N CYS A 968 -34.07 -1.30 50.90
CA CYS A 968 -34.34 0.00 50.28
C CYS A 968 -33.44 0.22 49.04
N MET A 969 -32.15 -0.13 49.12
CA MET A 969 -31.25 -0.08 47.97
C MET A 969 -31.67 -1.03 46.84
N LEU A 970 -32.17 -2.22 47.18
CA LEU A 970 -32.70 -3.19 46.21
C LEU A 970 -33.95 -2.68 45.47
N LEU A 971 -34.70 -1.73 46.03
CA LEU A 971 -35.82 -1.09 45.32
C LEU A 971 -35.34 -0.33 44.07
N LEU A 972 -34.11 0.20 44.08
CA LEU A 972 -33.50 0.85 42.91
C LEU A 972 -33.30 -0.14 41.75
N ASP A 973 -32.98 -1.41 42.05
CA ASP A 973 -32.87 -2.47 41.03
C ASP A 973 -34.22 -2.76 40.38
N PHE A 974 -35.32 -2.76 41.16
CA PHE A 974 -36.66 -2.86 40.59
C PHE A 974 -37.04 -1.63 39.77
N LEU A 975 -36.60 -0.41 40.13
CA LEU A 975 -36.89 0.79 39.33
C LEU A 975 -36.16 0.83 37.99
N SER A 976 -35.20 -0.06 37.76
CA SER A 976 -34.38 -0.10 36.54
C SER A 976 -35.16 -0.35 35.25
N PHE A 977 -36.41 -0.86 35.29
CA PHE A 977 -37.23 -1.00 34.07
C PHE A 977 -37.66 0.36 33.49
N HIS A 978 -37.67 1.42 34.30
CA HIS A 978 -38.12 2.74 33.88
C HIS A 978 -36.98 3.52 33.22
N TYR A 979 -37.22 4.10 32.03
CA TYR A 979 -36.20 4.79 31.24
C TYR A 979 -35.48 5.93 31.97
N LEU A 980 -36.16 6.63 32.89
CA LEU A 980 -35.55 7.70 33.68
C LEU A 980 -34.56 7.19 34.73
N PHE A 981 -34.73 5.97 35.26
CA PHE A 981 -33.92 5.41 36.36
C PHE A 981 -32.95 4.32 35.90
N GLY A 982 -33.23 3.67 34.78
CA GLY A 982 -32.46 2.57 34.23
C GLY A 982 -30.98 2.90 33.99
N PRO A 983 -30.66 3.91 33.17
CA PRO A 983 -29.27 4.31 32.91
C PRO A 983 -28.52 4.72 34.18
N TRP A 984 -29.21 5.31 35.17
CA TRP A 984 -28.59 5.71 36.43
C TRP A 984 -28.04 4.54 37.24
N ALA A 985 -28.72 3.39 37.26
CA ALA A 985 -28.21 2.21 37.97
C ALA A 985 -26.85 1.75 37.40
N ILE A 986 -26.68 1.84 36.08
CA ILE A 986 -25.44 1.49 35.37
C ILE A 986 -24.36 2.55 35.62
N ILE A 987 -24.73 3.84 35.53
CA ILE A 987 -23.83 4.97 35.78
C ILE A 987 -23.31 4.94 37.22
N ILE A 988 -24.18 4.70 38.21
CA ILE A 988 -23.80 4.60 39.63
C ILE A 988 -22.74 3.50 39.81
N GLY A 989 -22.94 2.33 39.21
CA GLY A 989 -21.96 1.24 39.27
C GLY A 989 -20.57 1.64 38.76
N ASN A 990 -20.50 2.39 37.66
CA ASN A 990 -19.24 2.87 37.10
C ASN A 990 -18.61 4.01 37.92
N LEU A 991 -19.42 4.96 38.40
CA LEU A 991 -18.95 6.06 39.24
C LEU A 991 -18.44 5.60 40.60
N MET A 992 -18.94 4.47 41.13
CA MET A 992 -18.43 3.87 42.37
C MET A 992 -16.94 3.50 42.28
N VAL A 993 -16.44 3.17 41.08
CA VAL A 993 -15.00 2.89 40.87
C VAL A 993 -14.17 4.16 41.07
N ASP A 994 -14.64 5.28 40.52
CA ASP A 994 -14.00 6.58 40.65
C ASP A 994 -14.11 7.12 42.08
N ALA A 995 -15.28 6.98 42.71
CA ALA A 995 -15.46 7.31 44.13
C ALA A 995 -14.52 6.48 45.03
N CYS A 996 -14.31 5.21 44.73
CA CYS A 996 -13.38 4.36 45.48
C CYS A 996 -11.93 4.82 45.32
N ARG A 997 -11.48 5.13 44.08
CA ARG A 997 -10.16 5.70 43.82
C ARG A 997 -9.93 6.99 44.59
N PHE A 998 -10.95 7.86 44.61
CA PHE A 998 -10.91 9.11 45.37
C PHE A 998 -10.84 8.87 46.89
N LEU A 999 -11.65 7.97 47.42
CA LEU A 999 -11.72 7.70 48.86
C LEU A 999 -10.36 7.22 49.39
N ILE A 1000 -9.60 6.45 48.60
CA ILE A 1000 -8.22 6.05 48.93
C ILE A 1000 -7.31 7.28 49.08
N ILE A 1001 -7.36 8.21 48.12
CA ILE A 1001 -6.54 9.44 48.17
C ILE A 1001 -6.95 10.31 49.37
N LEU A 1002 -8.25 10.51 49.57
CA LEU A 1002 -8.77 11.25 50.71
C LEU A 1002 -8.32 10.64 52.04
N ALA A 1003 -8.38 9.31 52.18
CA ALA A 1003 -7.94 8.60 53.38
C ALA A 1003 -6.46 8.84 53.71
N ILE A 1004 -5.58 8.93 52.69
CA ILE A 1004 -4.15 9.22 52.90
C ILE A 1004 -3.94 10.63 53.46
N PHE A 1005 -4.59 11.64 52.88
CA PHE A 1005 -4.49 13.02 53.38
C PHE A 1005 -5.12 13.16 54.76
N MET A 1006 -6.30 12.58 54.95
CA MET A 1006 -6.98 12.51 56.25
C MET A 1006 -6.07 11.92 57.32
N PHE A 1007 -5.41 10.80 57.03
CA PHE A 1007 -4.46 10.17 57.95
C PHE A 1007 -3.27 11.09 58.25
N GLY A 1008 -2.65 11.68 57.23
CA GLY A 1008 -1.51 12.59 57.40
C GLY A 1008 -1.85 13.81 58.28
N PHE A 1009 -2.96 14.48 58.01
CA PHE A 1009 -3.41 15.62 58.80
C PHE A 1009 -3.89 15.21 60.20
N THR A 1010 -4.52 14.05 60.35
CA THR A 1010 -4.87 13.47 61.66
C THR A 1010 -3.63 13.29 62.53
N MET A 1011 -2.57 12.68 61.98
CA MET A 1011 -1.32 12.48 62.71
C MET A 1011 -0.64 13.82 63.04
N HIS A 1012 -0.75 14.81 62.15
CA HIS A 1012 -0.17 16.13 62.39
C HIS A 1012 -0.93 16.92 63.48
N VAL A 1013 -2.26 16.88 63.48
CA VAL A 1013 -3.08 17.50 64.54
C VAL A 1013 -2.92 16.75 65.88
N ALA A 1014 -2.79 15.42 65.86
CA ALA A 1014 -2.46 14.64 67.04
C ALA A 1014 -1.08 15.02 67.62
N ALA A 1015 -0.09 15.30 66.76
CA ALA A 1015 1.20 15.83 67.18
C ALA A 1015 1.11 17.27 67.71
N LEU A 1016 0.27 18.13 67.12
CA LEU A 1016 0.02 19.48 67.64
C LEU A 1016 -0.58 19.45 69.05
N ASN A 1017 -1.40 18.45 69.40
CA ASN A 1017 -2.03 18.30 70.72
C ASN A 1017 -1.08 17.79 71.83
N GLN A 1018 0.24 17.75 71.59
CA GLN A 1018 1.20 17.44 72.65
C GLN A 1018 1.21 18.55 73.72
N PRO A 1019 1.11 18.20 75.02
CA PRO A 1019 1.16 19.16 76.10
C PRO A 1019 2.61 19.59 76.34
N PHE A 1020 2.91 20.89 76.21
CA PHE A 1020 4.25 21.43 76.47
C PHE A 1020 4.26 22.59 77.46
N TRP A 1021 3.09 23.07 77.90
CA TRP A 1021 2.95 24.18 78.82
C TRP A 1021 1.97 23.82 79.95
N ALA A 1022 2.50 23.36 81.08
CA ALA A 1022 1.74 23.18 82.31
C ALA A 1022 2.19 24.26 83.32
N ARG A 1023 1.26 25.06 83.84
CA ARG A 1023 1.58 26.14 84.80
C ARG A 1023 1.64 25.68 86.27
N ASP A 1024 1.38 24.40 86.56
CA ASP A 1024 1.56 23.81 87.88
C ASP A 1024 2.27 22.46 87.77
N ILE A 1025 3.49 22.37 88.32
CA ILE A 1025 4.22 21.11 88.50
C ILE A 1025 3.57 20.38 89.68
N THR A 1026 2.48 19.67 89.42
CA THR A 1026 2.08 18.53 90.25
C THR A 1026 2.10 17.28 89.36
N PRO A 1027 2.69 16.16 89.80
CA PRO A 1027 2.70 14.94 89.00
C PRO A 1027 1.28 14.37 89.04
N ILE A 1028 0.43 14.80 88.11
CA ILE A 1028 -0.90 14.25 87.95
C ILE A 1028 -0.70 12.82 87.47
N THR A 1029 -0.93 11.86 88.37
CA THR A 1029 -1.26 10.48 88.04
C THR A 1029 -2.58 10.47 87.27
N ALA A 1030 -2.55 10.91 86.02
CA ALA A 1030 -3.62 10.68 85.08
C ALA A 1030 -3.57 9.19 84.75
N LYS A 1031 -4.67 8.47 85.01
CA LYS A 1031 -4.85 7.08 84.57
C LYS A 1031 -4.57 7.01 83.07
N THR A 1032 -3.38 6.54 82.74
CA THR A 1032 -2.95 6.14 81.41
C THR A 1032 -3.87 5.02 80.94
N ILE A 1033 -4.69 5.29 79.93
CA ILE A 1033 -5.52 4.27 79.27
C ILE A 1033 -4.63 3.36 78.39
N THR A 1034 -3.36 3.71 78.19
CA THR A 1034 -2.36 2.83 77.56
C THR A 1034 -1.40 2.31 78.63
N GLY A 1035 -1.49 1.02 78.91
CA GLY A 1035 -0.52 0.35 79.78
C GLY A 1035 0.91 0.57 79.26
N GLY A 1036 1.73 1.24 80.07
CA GLY A 1036 3.19 1.09 80.07
C GLY A 1036 4.03 1.96 79.12
N LEU A 1037 3.45 2.75 78.21
CA LEU A 1037 4.22 3.69 77.38
C LEU A 1037 3.86 5.13 77.77
N ASN A 1038 4.75 5.79 78.51
CA ASN A 1038 4.67 7.21 78.86
C ASN A 1038 4.78 8.09 77.60
N SER A 1039 3.69 8.23 76.85
CA SER A 1039 3.54 9.26 75.85
C SER A 1039 2.52 10.27 76.35
N GLY A 1040 2.90 11.54 76.49
CA GLY A 1040 2.02 12.62 76.92
C GLY A 1040 0.89 12.97 75.94
N VAL A 1041 0.49 12.06 75.05
CA VAL A 1041 -0.56 12.29 74.06
C VAL A 1041 -1.91 11.92 74.70
N VAL A 1042 -2.73 12.94 75.00
CA VAL A 1042 -4.02 12.77 75.69
C VAL A 1042 -5.19 12.59 74.71
N VAL A 1043 -5.08 13.09 73.47
CA VAL A 1043 -6.10 12.92 72.42
C VAL A 1043 -5.76 11.73 71.56
N THR A 1044 -6.71 10.79 71.38
CA THR A 1044 -6.44 9.64 70.51
C THR A 1044 -6.44 10.07 69.03
N PRO A 1045 -5.54 9.50 68.20
CA PRO A 1045 -5.57 9.75 66.77
C PRO A 1045 -6.92 9.41 66.12
N LEU A 1046 -7.68 8.47 66.68
CA LEU A 1046 -8.99 8.09 66.16
C LEU A 1046 -10.04 9.19 66.39
N ASP A 1047 -10.04 9.81 67.57
CA ASP A 1047 -10.94 10.94 67.86
C ASP A 1047 -10.59 12.16 66.98
N THR A 1048 -9.29 12.38 66.78
CA THR A 1048 -8.79 13.43 65.86
C THR A 1048 -9.23 13.15 64.42
N PHE A 1049 -9.16 11.90 63.97
CA PHE A 1049 -9.61 11.49 62.65
C PHE A 1049 -11.11 11.75 62.46
N GLN A 1050 -11.92 11.43 63.48
CA GLN A 1050 -13.37 11.67 63.44
C GLN A 1050 -13.70 13.17 63.37
N LEU A 1051 -13.06 14.00 64.19
CA LEU A 1051 -13.26 15.47 64.15
C LEU A 1051 -12.82 16.07 62.81
N LEU A 1052 -11.70 15.60 62.26
CA LEU A 1052 -11.21 16.03 60.96
C LEU A 1052 -12.13 15.52 59.82
N PHE A 1053 -12.72 14.33 59.96
CA PHE A 1053 -13.65 13.79 58.97
C PHE A 1053 -14.93 14.63 58.93
N PHE A 1054 -15.46 15.03 60.09
CA PHE A 1054 -16.60 15.94 60.16
C PHE A 1054 -16.25 17.38 59.73
N ALA A 1055 -14.98 17.78 59.78
CA ALA A 1055 -14.51 19.04 59.21
C ALA A 1055 -14.74 19.12 57.70
N LEU A 1056 -14.68 17.98 56.99
CA LEU A 1056 -14.93 17.91 55.54
C LEU A 1056 -16.35 18.38 55.20
N PHE A 1057 -17.30 18.18 56.12
CA PHE A 1057 -18.69 18.64 56.01
C PHE A 1057 -18.93 20.01 56.66
N GLY A 1058 -17.89 20.69 57.12
CA GLY A 1058 -17.96 22.02 57.76
C GLY A 1058 -18.51 21.99 59.18
N LEU A 1059 -18.49 20.84 59.86
CA LEU A 1059 -19.09 20.66 61.19
C LEU A 1059 -18.12 20.87 62.36
N THR A 1060 -16.82 21.03 62.10
CA THR A 1060 -15.83 21.28 63.15
C THR A 1060 -15.07 22.57 62.90
N GLN A 1061 -14.78 23.29 63.97
CA GLN A 1061 -14.00 24.52 63.96
C GLN A 1061 -12.57 24.24 64.42
N PRO A 1062 -11.59 25.11 64.09
CA PRO A 1062 -10.21 24.95 64.54
C PRO A 1062 -10.06 24.88 66.07
N ALA A 1063 -11.00 25.47 66.81
CA ALA A 1063 -11.04 25.43 68.27
C ALA A 1063 -11.34 24.02 68.80
N ASP A 1064 -12.23 23.28 68.13
CA ASP A 1064 -12.67 21.94 68.53
C ASP A 1064 -11.55 20.89 68.42
N LEU A 1065 -10.53 21.17 67.60
CA LEU A 1065 -9.35 20.31 67.42
C LEU A 1065 -8.26 20.52 68.48
N ARG A 1066 -8.35 21.63 69.24
CA ARG A 1066 -7.35 22.04 70.22
C ARG A 1066 -7.77 21.60 71.62
N MET A 1067 -6.81 21.05 72.37
CA MET A 1067 -7.01 20.81 73.81
C MET A 1067 -6.76 22.10 74.61
N GLU A 1068 -7.79 22.63 75.27
CA GLU A 1068 -7.72 23.94 75.95
C GLU A 1068 -6.88 23.94 77.23
N THR A 1069 -6.71 22.80 77.90
CA THR A 1069 -6.19 22.74 79.28
C THR A 1069 -4.67 22.68 79.41
N ALA A 1070 -3.90 22.49 78.33
CA ALA A 1070 -2.46 22.20 78.40
C ALA A 1070 -1.57 22.99 77.41
N GLN A 1071 -2.12 24.01 76.75
CA GLN A 1071 -1.40 24.81 75.75
C GLN A 1071 -1.74 26.30 75.82
N PRO A 1072 -0.78 27.20 75.57
CA PRO A 1072 -1.02 28.64 75.55
C PRO A 1072 -1.86 29.07 74.34
N GLU A 1073 -2.61 30.18 74.46
CA GLU A 1073 -3.57 30.62 73.43
C GLU A 1073 -2.99 30.87 72.04
N TRP A 1074 -1.70 31.19 71.95
CA TRP A 1074 -1.04 31.38 70.65
C TRP A 1074 -0.97 30.09 69.82
N THR A 1075 -1.07 28.89 70.41
CA THR A 1075 -1.04 27.64 69.64
C THR A 1075 -2.24 27.51 68.72
N LEU A 1076 -3.38 28.14 69.06
CA LEU A 1076 -4.57 28.21 68.21
C LEU A 1076 -4.25 28.74 66.81
N PHE A 1077 -3.23 29.59 66.66
CA PHE A 1077 -2.76 30.06 65.36
C PHE A 1077 -2.27 28.90 64.48
N PHE A 1078 -1.50 27.95 65.02
CA PHE A 1078 -1.03 26.77 64.29
C PHE A 1078 -2.17 25.83 63.91
N TYR A 1079 -3.16 25.64 64.79
CA TYR A 1079 -4.39 24.90 64.44
C TYR A 1079 -5.15 25.57 63.30
N LYS A 1080 -5.29 26.90 63.31
CA LYS A 1080 -5.92 27.65 62.20
C LYS A 1080 -5.17 27.46 60.88
N ILE A 1081 -3.83 27.46 60.90
CA ILE A 1081 -3.01 27.23 59.70
C ILE A 1081 -3.18 25.80 59.19
N VAL A 1082 -2.96 24.79 60.05
CA VAL A 1082 -3.02 23.37 59.65
C VAL A 1082 -4.44 23.00 59.22
N PHE A 1083 -5.46 23.47 59.94
CA PHE A 1083 -6.85 23.29 59.55
C PHE A 1083 -7.18 24.03 58.25
N GLY A 1084 -6.65 25.24 58.06
CA GLY A 1084 -6.81 25.99 56.82
C GLY A 1084 -6.22 25.25 55.61
N PHE A 1085 -5.02 24.68 55.74
CA PHE A 1085 -4.43 23.84 54.71
C PHE A 1085 -5.20 22.54 54.50
N TYR A 1086 -5.64 21.89 55.57
CA TYR A 1086 -6.48 20.71 55.49
C TYR A 1086 -7.77 21.00 54.71
N MET A 1087 -8.47 22.09 55.01
CA MET A 1087 -9.68 22.50 54.30
C MET A 1087 -9.37 22.87 52.84
N LEU A 1088 -8.30 23.63 52.58
CA LEU A 1088 -7.87 23.93 51.22
C LEU A 1088 -7.64 22.65 50.41
N VAL A 1089 -6.89 21.69 50.94
CA VAL A 1089 -6.58 20.45 50.23
C VAL A 1089 -7.83 19.58 50.09
N THR A 1090 -8.58 19.35 51.16
CA THR A 1090 -9.70 18.41 51.12
C THR A 1090 -10.95 18.98 50.46
N THR A 1091 -11.42 20.15 50.84
CA THR A 1091 -12.69 20.69 50.34
C THR A 1091 -12.52 21.49 49.05
N VAL A 1092 -11.47 22.30 48.93
CA VAL A 1092 -11.25 23.11 47.72
C VAL A 1092 -10.62 22.29 46.60
N VAL A 1093 -9.65 21.43 46.89
CA VAL A 1093 -8.93 20.66 45.86
C VAL A 1093 -9.56 19.29 45.64
N LEU A 1094 -9.56 18.42 46.66
CA LEU A 1094 -9.93 17.02 46.50
C LEU A 1094 -11.41 16.83 46.14
N ILE A 1095 -12.35 17.48 46.84
CA ILE A 1095 -13.79 17.38 46.49
C ILE A 1095 -14.06 17.91 45.08
N ASN A 1096 -13.51 19.06 44.70
CA ASN A 1096 -13.68 19.59 43.35
C ASN A 1096 -13.04 18.68 42.28
N MET A 1097 -11.92 18.03 42.61
CA MET A 1097 -11.30 17.01 41.75
C MET A 1097 -12.20 15.78 41.58
N LEU A 1098 -12.86 15.31 42.65
CA LEU A 1098 -13.85 14.23 42.56
C LEU A 1098 -15.01 14.63 41.65
N ILE A 1099 -15.55 15.86 41.81
CA ILE A 1099 -16.64 16.37 40.97
C ILE A 1099 -16.20 16.39 39.50
N ALA A 1100 -15.00 16.87 39.21
CA ALA A 1100 -14.45 16.87 37.85
C ALA A 1100 -14.31 15.44 37.28
N MET A 1101 -13.70 14.51 38.03
CA MET A 1101 -13.52 13.13 37.60
C MET A 1101 -14.86 12.42 37.36
N MET A 1102 -15.84 12.59 38.26
CA MET A 1102 -17.17 12.02 38.08
C MET A 1102 -17.90 12.65 36.89
N SER A 1103 -17.77 13.96 36.67
CA SER A 1103 -18.34 14.66 35.52
C SER A 1103 -17.77 14.13 34.20
N ASP A 1104 -16.46 13.98 34.10
CA ASP A 1104 -15.80 13.49 32.88
C ASP A 1104 -16.13 12.02 32.59
N THR A 1105 -16.15 11.17 33.62
CA THR A 1105 -16.56 9.77 33.48
C THR A 1105 -18.05 9.66 33.11
N TYR A 1106 -18.90 10.49 33.72
CA TYR A 1106 -20.32 10.57 33.37
C TYR A 1106 -20.51 10.90 31.89
N GLN A 1107 -19.87 11.96 31.39
CA GLN A 1107 -19.99 12.39 29.99
C GLN A 1107 -19.56 11.28 29.00
N ARG A 1108 -18.49 10.54 29.31
CA ARG A 1108 -18.00 9.44 28.46
C ARG A 1108 -18.96 8.25 28.41
N ILE A 1109 -19.56 7.89 29.55
CA ILE A 1109 -20.35 6.66 29.68
C ILE A 1109 -21.83 6.89 29.39
N GLN A 1110 -22.31 8.14 29.41
CA GLN A 1110 -23.74 8.45 29.28
C GLN A 1110 -24.40 7.78 28.07
N ALA A 1111 -23.84 7.93 26.86
CA ALA A 1111 -24.41 7.33 25.65
C ALA A 1111 -24.36 5.79 25.68
N GLN A 1112 -23.25 5.21 26.12
CA GLN A 1112 -23.10 3.75 26.23
C GLN A 1112 -24.05 3.16 27.29
N SER A 1113 -24.30 3.88 28.39
CA SER A 1113 -25.17 3.41 29.47
C SER A 1113 -26.63 3.24 29.06
N ASP A 1114 -27.12 4.01 28.09
CA ASP A 1114 -28.47 3.85 27.53
C ASP A 1114 -28.58 2.53 26.74
N VAL A 1115 -27.57 2.22 25.92
CA VAL A 1115 -27.49 0.95 25.19
C VAL A 1115 -27.41 -0.23 26.15
N GLU A 1116 -26.57 -0.14 27.19
CA GLU A 1116 -26.44 -1.17 28.21
C GLU A 1116 -27.72 -1.34 29.03
N TRP A 1117 -28.45 -0.25 29.29
CA TRP A 1117 -29.75 -0.30 29.95
C TRP A 1117 -30.79 -1.01 29.08
N LYS A 1118 -30.91 -0.66 27.80
CA LYS A 1118 -31.81 -1.32 26.85
C LYS A 1118 -31.53 -2.82 26.72
N PHE A 1119 -30.25 -3.20 26.75
CA PHE A 1119 -29.83 -4.60 26.81
C PHE A 1119 -30.21 -5.28 28.14
N GLY A 1120 -29.99 -4.60 29.27
CA GLY A 1120 -30.43 -5.07 30.58
C GLY A 1120 -31.95 -5.24 30.67
N LEU A 1121 -32.71 -4.33 30.06
CA LEU A 1121 -34.16 -4.42 29.92
C LEU A 1121 -34.55 -5.65 29.10
N ALA A 1122 -33.88 -5.92 27.98
CA ALA A 1122 -34.12 -7.14 27.19
C ALA A 1122 -33.87 -8.43 28.00
N LYS A 1123 -32.78 -8.48 28.78
CA LYS A 1123 -32.50 -9.58 29.72
C LYS A 1123 -33.63 -9.72 30.75
N LEU A 1124 -34.11 -8.60 31.31
CA LEU A 1124 -35.22 -8.58 32.26
C LEU A 1124 -36.52 -9.09 31.63
N VAL A 1125 -36.91 -8.61 30.45
CA VAL A 1125 -38.12 -9.07 29.75
C VAL A 1125 -38.03 -10.58 29.47
N ARG A 1126 -36.89 -11.05 28.96
CA ARG A 1126 -36.62 -12.49 28.71
C ARG A 1126 -36.73 -13.30 29.99
N ALA A 1127 -36.12 -12.84 31.09
CA ALA A 1127 -36.19 -13.50 32.38
C ALA A 1127 -37.63 -13.56 32.90
N MET A 1128 -38.35 -12.43 32.89
CA MET A 1128 -39.73 -12.34 33.38
C MET A 1128 -40.72 -13.18 32.55
N HIS A 1129 -40.48 -13.29 31.25
CA HIS A 1129 -41.26 -14.17 30.37
C HIS A 1129 -41.05 -15.66 30.71
N ARG A 1130 -39.82 -16.05 31.07
CA ARG A 1130 -39.44 -17.43 31.41
C ARG A 1130 -39.74 -17.82 32.87
N THR A 1131 -39.69 -16.88 33.81
CA THR A 1131 -39.91 -17.15 35.25
C THR A 1131 -41.37 -17.45 35.55
N ALA A 1132 -41.60 -18.43 36.42
CA ALA A 1132 -42.94 -18.70 36.96
C ALA A 1132 -43.49 -17.47 37.72
N ALA A 1133 -44.81 -17.35 37.70
CA ALA A 1133 -45.53 -16.18 38.24
C ALA A 1133 -45.68 -16.17 39.77
N THR A 1134 -45.16 -17.18 40.48
CA THR A 1134 -45.33 -17.31 41.93
C THR A 1134 -44.19 -16.62 42.70
N PRO A 1135 -44.38 -15.41 43.27
CA PRO A 1135 -43.35 -14.75 44.04
C PRO A 1135 -43.17 -15.37 45.43
N SER A 1136 -42.07 -15.02 46.13
CA SER A 1136 -41.90 -15.33 47.55
C SER A 1136 -43.01 -14.68 48.39
N PRO A 1137 -43.57 -15.35 49.42
CA PRO A 1137 -43.29 -16.70 49.90
C PRO A 1137 -44.18 -17.77 49.24
N LEU A 1138 -45.09 -17.39 48.35
CA LEU A 1138 -46.05 -18.31 47.72
C LEU A 1138 -45.33 -19.41 46.94
N ASN A 1139 -44.15 -19.09 46.40
CA ASN A 1139 -43.25 -20.06 45.80
C ASN A 1139 -42.97 -21.26 46.73
N LEU A 1140 -42.76 -21.07 48.03
CA LEU A 1140 -42.49 -22.12 49.02
C LEU A 1140 -43.68 -23.08 49.13
N PHE A 1141 -44.90 -22.55 49.21
CA PHE A 1141 -46.11 -23.35 49.30
C PHE A 1141 -46.42 -24.07 47.99
N THR A 1142 -46.30 -23.36 46.86
CA THR A 1142 -46.55 -23.94 45.53
C THR A 1142 -45.50 -25.01 45.17
N SER A 1143 -44.22 -24.80 45.50
CA SER A 1143 -43.18 -25.80 45.32
C SER A 1143 -43.43 -27.01 46.20
N TRP A 1144 -43.79 -26.81 47.47
CA TRP A 1144 -44.08 -27.90 48.41
C TRP A 1144 -45.31 -28.71 47.99
N ILE A 1145 -46.39 -28.05 47.55
CA ILE A 1145 -47.58 -28.69 46.99
C ILE A 1145 -47.25 -29.44 45.69
N SER A 1146 -46.47 -28.83 44.78
CA SER A 1146 -46.06 -29.49 43.54
C SER A 1146 -45.17 -30.70 43.80
N TYR A 1147 -44.29 -30.63 44.81
CA TYR A 1147 -43.43 -31.72 45.23
C TYR A 1147 -44.24 -32.85 45.88
N LEU A 1148 -45.20 -32.54 46.76
CA LEU A 1148 -46.11 -33.52 47.35
C LEU A 1148 -47.00 -34.18 46.29
N TRP A 1149 -47.47 -33.41 45.30
CA TRP A 1149 -48.26 -33.93 44.18
C TRP A 1149 -47.42 -34.79 43.22
N GLN A 1150 -46.15 -34.44 43.00
CA GLN A 1150 -45.20 -35.30 42.31
C GLN A 1150 -44.91 -36.58 43.11
N LEU A 1151 -44.78 -36.49 44.43
CA LEU A 1151 -44.58 -37.65 45.31
C LEU A 1151 -45.81 -38.58 45.34
N SER A 1152 -47.02 -38.02 45.40
CA SER A 1152 -48.26 -38.80 45.35
C SER A 1152 -48.46 -39.45 43.98
N ARG A 1153 -48.15 -38.74 42.88
CA ARG A 1153 -48.12 -39.34 41.54
C ARG A 1153 -47.04 -40.40 41.37
N LYS A 1154 -45.88 -40.21 42.01
CA LYS A 1154 -44.79 -41.20 42.00
C LYS A 1154 -45.17 -42.44 42.82
N GLN A 1155 -45.94 -42.28 43.89
CA GLN A 1155 -46.54 -43.38 44.65
C GLN A 1155 -47.67 -44.07 43.87
N GLU A 1156 -48.54 -43.34 43.17
CA GLU A 1156 -49.55 -43.91 42.26
C GLU A 1156 -48.90 -44.65 41.07
N SER A 1157 -47.86 -44.10 40.44
CA SER A 1157 -47.13 -44.78 39.36
C SER A 1157 -46.38 -46.02 39.86
N ASN A 1158 -45.88 -46.00 41.10
CA ASN A 1158 -45.27 -47.16 41.74
C ASN A 1158 -46.32 -48.22 42.14
N ALA A 1159 -47.53 -47.82 42.52
CA ALA A 1159 -48.64 -48.74 42.80
C ALA A 1159 -49.24 -49.37 41.52
N LEU A 1160 -49.20 -48.67 40.38
CA LEU A 1160 -49.69 -49.13 39.08
C LEU A 1160 -48.64 -49.87 38.23
N GLY A 1161 -47.41 -50.05 38.72
CA GLY A 1161 -46.37 -50.80 38.01
C GLY A 1161 -45.99 -50.22 36.64
N VAL A 1162 -46.21 -48.92 36.41
CA VAL A 1162 -45.84 -48.26 35.14
C VAL A 1162 -44.54 -47.51 35.36
N VAL A 1163 -43.41 -48.16 35.05
CA VAL A 1163 -42.11 -47.52 34.94
C VAL A 1163 -42.11 -46.68 33.66
N ARG A 1164 -42.32 -45.36 33.79
CA ARG A 1164 -41.93 -44.39 32.76
C ARG A 1164 -40.50 -43.91 33.05
N PRO A 1165 -39.63 -43.78 32.03
CA PRO A 1165 -38.32 -43.16 32.21
C PRO A 1165 -38.46 -41.70 32.67
N ALA A 1166 -37.50 -41.26 33.47
CA ALA A 1166 -37.48 -39.99 34.18
C ALA A 1166 -37.75 -38.77 33.26
N PRO A 1167 -38.55 -37.79 33.71
CA PRO A 1167 -38.74 -36.55 32.97
C PRO A 1167 -37.52 -35.65 33.14
N LEU A 1168 -36.80 -35.39 32.05
CA LEU A 1168 -36.03 -34.17 31.89
C LEU A 1168 -36.99 -32.99 32.07
N SER A 1169 -36.63 -32.11 33.01
CA SER A 1169 -37.24 -30.82 33.35
C SER A 1169 -38.33 -30.32 32.38
N SER A 1170 -39.55 -30.24 32.90
CA SER A 1170 -40.73 -29.55 32.40
C SER A 1170 -40.48 -28.41 31.38
N GLN A 1171 -40.44 -28.74 30.09
CA GLN A 1171 -41.09 -27.92 29.08
C GLN A 1171 -42.58 -28.22 29.17
N MET A 1172 -43.33 -27.32 29.81
CA MET A 1172 -44.77 -27.33 29.72
C MET A 1172 -45.12 -26.93 28.29
N SER A 1173 -45.41 -27.93 27.46
CA SER A 1173 -45.91 -27.79 26.10
C SER A 1173 -47.15 -26.90 26.11
N ILE A 1174 -47.00 -25.64 25.71
CA ILE A 1174 -48.11 -24.82 25.28
C ILE A 1174 -48.49 -25.34 23.89
N VAL A 1175 -49.52 -26.17 23.87
CA VAL A 1175 -50.38 -26.33 22.69
C VAL A 1175 -51.01 -24.96 22.45
N GLY A 1176 -50.52 -24.26 21.44
CA GLY A 1176 -51.03 -22.99 20.94
C GLY A 1176 -50.94 -22.99 19.42
N ASP A 1177 -52.10 -23.21 18.80
CA ASP A 1177 -52.47 -23.02 17.40
C ASP A 1177 -51.53 -23.51 16.29
N ARG A 1178 -51.84 -24.73 15.83
CA ARG A 1178 -51.45 -25.32 14.54
C ARG A 1178 -52.13 -24.68 13.32
N ASN A 1179 -52.88 -23.60 13.47
CA ASN A 1179 -53.67 -23.00 12.38
C ASN A 1179 -53.39 -21.49 12.27
N SER A 1180 -52.20 -21.11 11.83
CA SER A 1180 -52.03 -19.94 10.95
C SER A 1180 -50.60 -19.91 10.39
N LEU A 1181 -50.53 -19.86 9.05
CA LEU A 1181 -49.39 -19.52 8.20
C LEU A 1181 -48.41 -20.70 7.96
N GLU A 1182 -48.55 -21.57 6.96
CA GLU A 1182 -48.72 -21.31 5.52
C GLU A 1182 -48.01 -20.03 5.07
N HIS A 1183 -46.97 -20.21 4.23
CA HIS A 1183 -45.92 -19.26 3.88
C HIS A 1183 -44.73 -19.22 4.86
N VAL A 1184 -43.90 -20.27 4.80
CA VAL A 1184 -42.46 -20.07 4.93
C VAL A 1184 -42.04 -19.21 3.74
N THR A 1185 -42.09 -17.88 3.89
CA THR A 1185 -41.38 -17.00 2.95
C THR A 1185 -39.90 -17.28 3.18
N ASP A 1186 -39.30 -17.91 2.19
CA ASP A 1186 -37.87 -18.14 2.12
C ASP A 1186 -37.21 -16.75 2.20
N TRP A 1187 -36.59 -16.40 3.34
CA TRP A 1187 -35.91 -15.12 3.56
C TRP A 1187 -34.87 -14.83 2.44
N ARG A 1188 -34.43 -15.89 1.75
CA ARG A 1188 -33.64 -15.91 0.51
C ARG A 1188 -34.18 -15.01 -0.59
N ILE A 1189 -35.51 -14.83 -0.69
CA ILE A 1189 -36.16 -14.06 -1.76
C ILE A 1189 -36.22 -12.58 -1.39
N VAL A 1190 -36.46 -12.26 -0.12
CA VAL A 1190 -36.81 -10.89 0.34
C VAL A 1190 -35.59 -9.97 0.39
N VAL A 1191 -34.45 -10.44 0.92
CA VAL A 1191 -33.21 -9.63 0.99
C VAL A 1191 -32.51 -9.59 -0.37
N LYS A 1192 -32.51 -10.69 -1.15
CA LYS A 1192 -31.96 -10.70 -2.52
C LYS A 1192 -32.76 -9.84 -3.50
N GLN A 1193 -34.11 -9.80 -3.43
CA GLN A 1193 -34.90 -8.91 -4.31
C GLN A 1193 -34.65 -7.43 -4.03
N TYR A 1194 -34.44 -7.03 -2.78
CA TYR A 1194 -34.17 -5.62 -2.46
C TYR A 1194 -32.75 -5.19 -2.85
N ILE A 1195 -31.73 -6.04 -2.61
CA ILE A 1195 -30.34 -5.75 -2.98
C ILE A 1195 -30.18 -5.71 -4.51
N CYS A 1196 -30.82 -6.63 -5.26
CA CYS A 1196 -30.82 -6.57 -6.73
C CYS A 1196 -31.54 -5.33 -7.28
N ASN A 1197 -32.62 -4.87 -6.65
CA ASN A 1197 -33.39 -3.71 -7.13
C ASN A 1197 -32.74 -2.35 -6.83
N ASN A 1198 -31.91 -2.24 -5.77
CA ASN A 1198 -31.25 -0.97 -5.43
C ASN A 1198 -29.83 -0.83 -6.01
N LEU A 1199 -29.08 -1.92 -6.20
CA LEU A 1199 -27.79 -1.85 -6.91
C LEU A 1199 -27.94 -1.56 -8.42
N THR A 1200 -29.11 -1.85 -9.00
CA THR A 1200 -29.43 -1.47 -10.38
C THR A 1200 -29.86 -0.01 -10.54
N GLN A 1201 -30.19 0.70 -9.45
CA GLN A 1201 -30.51 2.14 -9.49
C GLN A 1201 -29.32 3.06 -9.17
N ALA A 1202 -28.19 2.50 -8.69
CA ALA A 1202 -27.01 3.26 -8.30
C ALA A 1202 -25.78 3.10 -9.24
N ASN A 1203 -25.95 2.42 -10.39
CA ASN A 1203 -24.95 2.33 -11.46
C ASN A 1203 -25.40 3.11 -12.70
#